data_AF-A0A1J1LH07-F1
#
_entry.id   AF-A0A1J1LH07-F1
#
_cell.length_a   1.000
_cell.length_b   1.000
_cell.length_c   1.000
_cell.angle_alpha   90.00
_cell.angle_beta   90.00
_cell.angle_gamma   90.00
#
_symmetry.space_group_name_H-M   'P 1'
#
loop_
_entity.id
_entity.type
_entity.pdbx_description
1 polymer ?
#
loop_
_entity_poly.entity_id
_entity_poly.type
_entity_poly.pdbx_seq_one_letter_code
_entity_poly.pdbx_strand_id
1 'polypeptide(L)'
;MTDSIRFLMCPPDHYDVDYVINPWMEGNIHKSSFDRAREQWQSLYHLIKENAIVDLVTPAKGWPDMVFTANAGLVLDKTVVLSRFYHKERQGEEPYFKIWFESQGFTVHELPKDLPFEGAGDALFDREGRYLWAGYGFRSELDSHPLIAEWLDIEVLSLRLMDERFYHLDTCFCPLTGGYLMYYPPAFDSYSNRLIELRVPPEKRIIVEEPDAVNFACNTVNINQMVIMNKASDNLKARLQEAGFTVLETPLTEFLKAGGAAKCLTLRVTEPIIIDRHAVINIESRTVLMEGHLLDAGLINRALDLVVEGGGSFQVLNFNLGEQRQSTSKAEIKISAPSHEVMEEIISQLIDIGVVSLDEDQRDARLQPVEQDGVGPDDFYVSTIYPTEVRVDGQWLTVQNQRMDGAIAISETPNGLVAQCKILRDLKLGERVVVDVVGLRTIRKTESREPRNGPQEFSFMSAGVSSERRVELIVEQVAWELRQIRDRGGKVVVTAGPVVIHTGGAQHLSHLIRQGYVQALLGGNAIAVHDMEQSIMGTSLGVDMKQGVAVKGGHRHHLKVINSVRRCGSIAAAVEQGVVKSGIMYECVKNNIPFSLAGSIRDDGPLPDTQMDLIKAQEHYAELLRGADMILMLSSMLHSIGVGNMTPSGVKMVCVDINPAVVTKLSDRGSVESIGVVTDVGLFLSLLVNQLDKLTSKYGVVQVG
;
A
#
# COMPACT_ATOMS: atom_id res chain seq x y z
N MET A 1 -17.06 -19.27 36.63
CA MET A 1 -16.38 -20.39 35.96
C MET A 1 -16.06 -19.89 34.57
N THR A 2 -14.79 -19.61 34.27
CA THR A 2 -14.38 -19.26 32.91
C THR A 2 -14.53 -20.53 32.07
N ASP A 3 -15.42 -20.50 31.07
CA ASP A 3 -15.59 -21.64 30.17
C ASP A 3 -14.24 -22.05 29.58
N SER A 4 -13.94 -23.35 29.65
CA SER A 4 -12.73 -23.95 29.12
C SER A 4 -12.60 -23.66 27.62
N ILE A 5 -11.44 -23.16 27.18
CA ILE A 5 -11.15 -22.91 25.76
C ILE A 5 -11.28 -24.23 24.98
N ARG A 6 -11.98 -24.20 23.85
CA ARG A 6 -12.24 -25.34 22.99
C ARG A 6 -11.89 -25.04 21.54
N PHE A 7 -11.22 -25.98 20.90
CA PHE A 7 -10.87 -25.97 19.48
C PHE A 7 -11.55 -27.15 18.76
N LEU A 8 -11.93 -26.93 17.50
CA LEU A 8 -12.24 -27.96 16.53
C LEU A 8 -10.99 -28.21 15.67
N MET A 9 -10.69 -29.48 15.41
CA MET A 9 -9.65 -29.92 14.47
C MET A 9 -10.18 -31.08 13.62
N CYS A 10 -9.47 -31.45 12.55
CA CYS A 10 -9.79 -32.61 11.71
C CYS A 10 -8.51 -33.41 11.46
N PRO A 11 -8.50 -34.74 11.71
CA PRO A 11 -7.32 -35.57 11.51
C PRO A 11 -6.99 -35.77 10.02
N PRO A 12 -5.70 -35.88 9.65
CA PRO A 12 -5.25 -35.91 8.26
C PRO A 12 -5.39 -37.29 7.59
N ASP A 13 -6.44 -38.05 7.91
CA ASP A 13 -6.62 -39.44 7.44
C ASP A 13 -6.79 -39.54 5.92
N HIS A 14 -7.21 -38.44 5.27
CA HIS A 14 -7.39 -38.31 3.83
C HIS A 14 -6.65 -37.10 3.24
N TYR A 15 -5.66 -36.58 3.97
CA TYR A 15 -4.90 -35.40 3.54
C TYR A 15 -3.92 -35.75 2.41
N ASP A 16 -3.97 -34.95 1.35
CA ASP A 16 -2.96 -34.86 0.28
C ASP A 16 -3.11 -33.49 -0.42
N VAL A 17 -2.16 -33.14 -1.27
CA VAL A 17 -2.29 -32.01 -2.20
C VAL A 17 -2.82 -32.56 -3.52
N ASP A 18 -4.15 -32.55 -3.70
CA ASP A 18 -4.82 -33.12 -4.90
C ASP A 18 -4.95 -32.12 -6.06
N TYR A 19 -4.84 -30.81 -5.77
CA TYR A 19 -5.11 -29.72 -6.70
C TYR A 19 -4.29 -28.47 -6.32
N VAL A 20 -4.40 -27.41 -7.12
CA VAL A 20 -3.78 -26.11 -6.86
C VAL A 20 -4.85 -25.03 -6.87
N ILE A 21 -5.07 -24.43 -5.70
CA ILE A 21 -6.01 -23.30 -5.49
C ILE A 21 -5.35 -22.14 -4.72
N ASN A 22 -4.04 -22.22 -4.49
CA ASN A 22 -3.21 -21.16 -3.92
C ASN A 22 -1.75 -21.36 -4.36
N PRO A 23 -0.90 -20.33 -4.26
CA PRO A 23 0.49 -20.40 -4.74
C PRO A 23 1.37 -21.43 -4.04
N TRP A 24 1.06 -21.82 -2.79
CA TRP A 24 1.84 -22.79 -2.02
C TRP A 24 1.66 -24.23 -2.51
N MET A 25 0.49 -24.54 -3.07
CA MET A 25 0.19 -25.84 -3.67
C MET A 25 0.92 -26.07 -5.00
N GLU A 26 1.37 -25.00 -5.66
CA GLU A 26 2.03 -25.08 -6.96
C GLU A 26 3.28 -25.96 -6.88
N GLY A 27 3.36 -26.94 -7.77
CA GLY A 27 4.44 -27.93 -7.78
C GLY A 27 4.44 -28.93 -6.60
N ASN A 28 3.43 -28.94 -5.72
CA ASN A 28 3.31 -29.84 -4.57
C ASN A 28 2.27 -30.96 -4.70
N ILE A 29 1.55 -31.03 -5.83
CA ILE A 29 0.56 -32.10 -6.10
C ILE A 29 1.17 -33.49 -5.86
N HIS A 30 0.50 -34.30 -5.02
CA HIS A 30 0.92 -35.63 -4.59
C HIS A 30 2.35 -35.73 -4.02
N LYS A 31 2.89 -34.62 -3.50
CA LYS A 31 4.18 -34.59 -2.79
C LYS A 31 4.02 -34.52 -1.27
N SER A 32 2.81 -34.69 -0.76
CA SER A 32 2.55 -34.85 0.68
C SER A 32 3.04 -36.21 1.16
N SER A 33 3.63 -36.26 2.35
CA SER A 33 3.94 -37.51 3.04
C SER A 33 2.89 -37.78 4.12
N PHE A 34 2.05 -38.78 3.90
CA PHE A 34 0.99 -39.16 4.84
C PHE A 34 1.51 -39.39 6.27
N ASP A 35 2.58 -40.18 6.43
CA ASP A 35 3.14 -40.50 7.75
C ASP A 35 3.66 -39.25 8.47
N ARG A 36 4.37 -38.36 7.74
CA ARG A 36 4.88 -37.11 8.31
C ARG A 36 3.77 -36.12 8.62
N ALA A 37 2.76 -36.00 7.76
CA ALA A 37 1.59 -35.14 8.00
C ALA A 37 0.85 -35.58 9.27
N ARG A 38 0.69 -36.90 9.46
CA ARG A 38 0.09 -37.48 10.66
C ARG A 38 0.92 -37.20 11.92
N GLU A 39 2.23 -37.39 11.87
CA GLU A 39 3.15 -37.10 12.98
C GLU A 39 3.11 -35.62 13.38
N GLN A 40 3.19 -34.73 12.39
CA GLN A 40 3.17 -33.28 12.59
C GLN A 40 1.83 -32.80 13.16
N TRP A 41 0.72 -33.31 12.62
CA TRP A 41 -0.62 -33.00 13.13
C TRP A 41 -0.82 -33.52 14.55
N GLN A 42 -0.37 -34.74 14.86
CA GLN A 42 -0.46 -35.30 16.21
C GLN A 42 0.32 -34.46 17.22
N SER A 43 1.51 -33.97 16.84
CA SER A 43 2.31 -33.09 17.69
C SER A 43 1.55 -31.81 18.03
N LEU A 44 0.94 -31.14 17.04
CA LEU A 44 0.09 -29.97 17.27
C LEU A 44 -1.14 -30.30 18.13
N TYR A 45 -1.84 -31.39 17.81
CA TYR A 45 -3.01 -31.87 18.55
C TYR A 45 -2.69 -32.08 20.04
N HIS A 46 -1.56 -32.72 20.35
CA HIS A 46 -1.12 -32.96 21.73
C HIS A 46 -0.81 -31.66 22.47
N LEU A 47 -0.05 -30.74 21.84
CA LEU A 47 0.28 -29.45 22.44
C LEU A 47 -0.97 -28.63 22.80
N ILE A 48 -1.97 -28.62 21.92
CA ILE A 48 -3.24 -27.91 22.17
C ILE A 48 -4.04 -28.64 23.25
N LYS A 49 -4.14 -29.97 23.19
CA LYS A 49 -4.93 -30.78 24.12
C LYS A 49 -4.43 -30.71 25.57
N GLU A 50 -3.13 -30.45 25.76
CA GLU A 50 -2.55 -30.20 27.09
C GLU A 50 -3.04 -28.88 27.71
N ASN A 51 -3.52 -27.93 26.90
CA ASN A 51 -3.84 -26.57 27.31
C ASN A 51 -5.29 -26.14 27.04
N ALA A 52 -6.04 -26.92 26.25
CA ALA A 52 -7.41 -26.65 25.83
C ALA A 52 -8.17 -27.94 25.46
N ILE A 53 -9.49 -27.85 25.33
CA ILE A 53 -10.32 -28.95 24.81
C ILE A 53 -10.18 -29.00 23.29
N VAL A 54 -10.07 -30.21 22.73
CA VAL A 54 -10.05 -30.41 21.28
C VAL A 54 -11.14 -31.39 20.87
N ASP A 55 -12.12 -30.90 20.11
CA ASP A 55 -13.12 -31.69 19.42
C ASP A 55 -12.64 -32.01 17.99
N LEU A 56 -13.10 -33.14 17.45
CA LEU A 56 -12.71 -33.61 16.12
C LEU A 56 -13.93 -33.75 15.21
N VAL A 57 -13.83 -33.23 13.99
CA VAL A 57 -14.74 -33.61 12.90
C VAL A 57 -14.23 -34.89 12.25
N THR A 58 -15.16 -35.70 11.73
CA THR A 58 -14.80 -36.92 10.99
C THR A 58 -14.25 -36.53 9.61
N PRO A 59 -13.04 -36.98 9.23
CA PRO A 59 -12.48 -36.68 7.92
C PRO A 59 -13.30 -37.38 6.82
N ALA A 60 -13.44 -36.73 5.67
CA ALA A 60 -14.14 -37.29 4.52
C ALA A 60 -13.21 -37.50 3.32
N LYS A 61 -13.31 -38.67 2.68
CA LYS A 61 -12.49 -39.01 1.52
C LYS A 61 -12.87 -38.11 0.33
N GLY A 62 -11.86 -37.59 -0.36
CA GLY A 62 -12.03 -36.68 -1.50
C GLY A 62 -12.08 -35.20 -1.11
N TRP A 63 -11.97 -34.88 0.18
CA TRP A 63 -11.93 -33.51 0.70
C TRP A 63 -10.68 -33.34 1.59
N PRO A 64 -9.48 -33.35 0.98
CA PRO A 64 -8.21 -33.38 1.73
C PRO A 64 -8.03 -32.16 2.64
N ASP A 65 -8.55 -31.00 2.23
CA ASP A 65 -8.44 -29.73 2.93
C ASP A 65 -9.40 -29.59 4.14
N MET A 66 -10.23 -30.61 4.45
CA MET A 66 -11.03 -30.64 5.68
C MET A 66 -10.18 -30.53 6.95
N VAL A 67 -8.88 -30.85 6.87
CA VAL A 67 -7.91 -30.63 7.96
C VAL A 67 -7.85 -29.16 8.39
N PHE A 68 -8.10 -28.22 7.47
CA PHE A 68 -8.06 -26.79 7.70
C PHE A 68 -9.38 -26.25 8.26
N THR A 69 -9.67 -26.66 9.49
CA THR A 69 -10.92 -26.34 10.19
C THR A 69 -11.11 -24.85 10.49
N ALA A 70 -10.06 -24.02 10.45
CA ALA A 70 -10.21 -22.56 10.54
C ALA A 70 -11.19 -22.02 9.49
N ASN A 71 -11.25 -22.67 8.32
CA ASN A 71 -12.16 -22.29 7.24
C ASN A 71 -13.53 -22.94 7.33
N ALA A 72 -13.89 -23.64 8.42
CA ALA A 72 -15.21 -24.25 8.55
C ALA A 72 -16.33 -23.19 8.74
N GLY A 73 -16.00 -22.09 9.39
CA GLY A 73 -16.91 -20.98 9.66
C GLY A 73 -16.33 -20.02 10.67
N LEU A 74 -17.14 -19.05 11.10
CA LEU A 74 -16.80 -18.06 12.12
C LEU A 74 -17.77 -18.17 13.29
N VAL A 75 -17.25 -18.50 14.48
CA VAL A 75 -18.06 -18.79 15.67
C VAL A 75 -17.98 -17.65 16.67
N LEU A 76 -19.13 -17.20 17.16
CA LEU A 76 -19.23 -16.26 18.28
C LEU A 76 -20.45 -16.61 19.13
N ASP A 77 -20.23 -16.89 20.41
CA ASP A 77 -21.26 -17.43 21.32
C ASP A 77 -21.89 -18.73 20.77
N LYS A 78 -23.21 -18.74 20.52
CA LYS A 78 -23.96 -19.86 19.95
C LYS A 78 -24.23 -19.71 18.46
N THR A 79 -23.74 -18.64 17.84
CA THR A 79 -23.95 -18.35 16.43
C THR A 79 -22.70 -18.71 15.63
N VAL A 80 -22.90 -19.31 14.46
CA VAL A 80 -21.84 -19.54 13.49
C VAL A 80 -22.26 -19.05 12.12
N VAL A 81 -21.39 -18.27 11.47
CA VAL A 81 -21.50 -18.02 10.03
C VAL A 81 -20.73 -19.13 9.33
N LEU A 82 -21.44 -20.01 8.64
CA LEU A 82 -20.83 -21.11 7.90
C LEU A 82 -20.03 -20.54 6.73
N SER A 83 -18.86 -21.12 6.48
CA SER A 83 -18.09 -20.75 5.30
C SER A 83 -18.80 -21.13 4.01
N ARG A 84 -18.54 -20.33 2.99
CA ARG A 84 -18.94 -20.55 1.60
C ARG A 84 -17.69 -20.45 0.75
N PHE A 85 -17.18 -21.59 0.27
CA PHE A 85 -15.86 -21.62 -0.35
C PHE A 85 -15.87 -21.04 -1.77
N TYR A 86 -14.84 -20.26 -2.09
CA TYR A 86 -14.67 -19.70 -3.44
C TYR A 86 -14.41 -20.82 -4.47
N HIS A 87 -13.53 -21.76 -4.11
CA HIS A 87 -13.13 -22.87 -4.96
C HIS A 87 -14.05 -24.09 -4.78
N LYS A 88 -14.55 -24.62 -5.90
CA LYS A 88 -15.37 -25.84 -5.96
C LYS A 88 -14.71 -27.07 -5.32
N GLU A 89 -13.37 -27.10 -5.33
CA GLU A 89 -12.53 -28.13 -4.74
C GLU A 89 -12.73 -28.27 -3.22
N ARG A 90 -13.20 -27.21 -2.54
CA ARG A 90 -13.49 -27.18 -1.11
C ARG A 90 -14.99 -27.05 -0.76
N GLN A 91 -15.85 -26.70 -1.71
CA GLN A 91 -17.30 -26.55 -1.48
C GLN A 91 -17.98 -27.83 -0.96
N GLY A 92 -17.41 -29.01 -1.22
CA GLY A 92 -17.93 -30.27 -0.67
C GLY A 92 -17.65 -30.48 0.82
N GLU A 93 -16.85 -29.63 1.45
CA GLU A 93 -16.59 -29.63 2.90
C GLU A 93 -17.75 -29.00 3.69
N GLU A 94 -18.45 -28.03 3.10
CA GLU A 94 -19.53 -27.25 3.73
C GLU A 94 -20.57 -28.11 4.44
N PRO A 95 -21.10 -29.20 3.85
CA PRO A 95 -22.10 -30.05 4.50
C PRO A 95 -21.57 -30.75 5.75
N TYR A 96 -20.30 -31.16 5.77
CA TYR A 96 -19.70 -31.84 6.93
C TYR A 96 -19.53 -30.88 8.10
N PHE A 97 -19.05 -29.66 7.83
CA PHE A 97 -18.94 -28.63 8.85
C PHE A 97 -20.30 -28.19 9.37
N LYS A 98 -21.28 -28.00 8.49
CA LYS A 98 -22.66 -27.68 8.88
C LYS A 98 -23.24 -28.73 9.82
N ILE A 99 -23.16 -30.02 9.46
CA ILE A 99 -23.64 -31.12 10.30
C ILE A 99 -22.95 -31.10 11.67
N TRP A 100 -21.63 -30.85 11.71
CA TRP A 100 -20.91 -30.76 12.96
C TRP A 100 -21.44 -29.62 13.84
N PHE A 101 -21.55 -28.40 13.30
CA PHE A 101 -22.05 -27.24 14.06
C PHE A 101 -23.48 -27.44 14.57
N GLU A 102 -24.39 -27.95 13.73
CA GLU A 102 -25.77 -28.24 14.14
C GLU A 102 -25.81 -29.30 15.26
N SER A 103 -24.97 -30.34 15.17
CA SER A 103 -24.88 -31.39 16.19
C SER A 103 -24.37 -30.88 17.55
N GLN A 104 -23.57 -29.82 17.55
CA GLN A 104 -23.07 -29.17 18.76
C GLN A 104 -24.01 -28.07 19.28
N GLY A 105 -25.14 -27.83 18.61
CA GLY A 105 -26.17 -26.88 19.04
C GLY A 105 -25.93 -25.42 18.65
N PHE A 106 -25.06 -25.16 17.67
CA PHE A 106 -24.89 -23.81 17.12
C PHE A 106 -26.07 -23.43 16.21
N THR A 107 -26.43 -22.15 16.21
CA THR A 107 -27.29 -21.53 15.21
C THR A 107 -26.45 -21.20 13.99
N VAL A 108 -26.69 -21.92 12.90
CA VAL A 108 -25.92 -21.79 11.65
C VAL A 108 -26.58 -20.78 10.72
N HIS A 109 -25.83 -19.74 10.34
CA HIS A 109 -26.18 -18.82 9.26
C HIS A 109 -25.40 -19.18 8.00
N GLU A 110 -26.09 -19.18 6.86
CA GLU A 110 -25.52 -19.45 5.55
C GLU A 110 -25.59 -18.20 4.68
N LEU A 111 -24.46 -17.83 4.09
CA LEU A 111 -24.38 -16.75 3.10
C LEU A 111 -25.08 -17.15 1.80
N PRO A 112 -25.48 -16.17 0.96
CA PRO A 112 -25.89 -16.43 -0.42
C PRO A 112 -24.89 -17.34 -1.16
N LYS A 113 -25.40 -18.20 -2.03
CA LYS A 113 -24.59 -19.27 -2.64
C LYS A 113 -23.34 -18.80 -3.39
N ASP A 114 -23.43 -17.62 -3.98
CA ASP A 114 -22.37 -17.02 -4.81
C ASP A 114 -21.63 -15.90 -4.07
N LEU A 115 -21.79 -15.80 -2.73
CA LEU A 115 -21.10 -14.83 -1.88
C LEU A 115 -20.11 -15.59 -0.97
N PRO A 116 -18.85 -15.75 -1.40
CA PRO A 116 -17.86 -16.55 -0.70
C PRO A 116 -17.35 -15.84 0.56
N PHE A 117 -17.04 -16.67 1.57
CA PHE A 117 -16.47 -16.29 2.86
C PHE A 117 -15.82 -17.53 3.48
N GLU A 118 -14.56 -17.45 3.87
CA GLU A 118 -13.79 -18.63 4.30
C GLU A 118 -13.46 -18.63 5.81
N GLY A 119 -14.42 -18.17 6.61
CA GLY A 119 -14.49 -18.42 8.06
C GLY A 119 -13.41 -17.71 8.87
N ALA A 120 -12.98 -18.35 9.96
CA ALA A 120 -11.96 -17.81 10.85
C ALA A 120 -10.54 -17.77 10.26
N GLY A 121 -10.35 -18.31 9.05
CA GLY A 121 -9.14 -18.07 8.26
C GLY A 121 -9.09 -16.64 7.69
N ASP A 122 -10.24 -16.09 7.31
CA ASP A 122 -10.35 -14.72 6.79
C ASP A 122 -10.93 -13.72 7.80
N ALA A 123 -11.49 -14.17 8.91
CA ALA A 123 -12.08 -13.29 9.91
C ALA A 123 -11.57 -13.61 11.32
N LEU A 124 -10.84 -12.69 11.93
CA LEU A 124 -10.15 -12.88 13.21
C LEU A 124 -10.65 -11.92 14.27
N PHE A 125 -11.15 -12.47 15.37
CA PHE A 125 -11.55 -11.66 16.52
C PHE A 125 -10.35 -10.99 17.17
N ASP A 126 -10.52 -9.73 17.54
CA ASP A 126 -9.71 -9.13 18.59
C ASP A 126 -9.80 -10.00 19.86
N ARG A 127 -8.66 -10.28 20.50
CA ARG A 127 -8.63 -11.22 21.64
C ARG A 127 -9.32 -10.67 22.90
N GLU A 128 -9.57 -9.37 22.97
CA GLU A 128 -10.38 -8.76 24.03
C GLU A 128 -11.87 -8.74 23.66
N GLY A 129 -12.24 -9.13 22.44
CA GLY A 129 -13.62 -9.25 21.96
C GLY A 129 -14.25 -7.94 21.49
N ARG A 130 -13.43 -6.93 21.19
CA ARG A 130 -13.89 -5.56 20.87
C ARG A 130 -14.50 -5.45 19.46
N TYR A 131 -13.87 -6.09 18.48
CA TYR A 131 -14.24 -6.03 17.06
C TYR A 131 -13.71 -7.25 16.32
N LEU A 132 -14.19 -7.44 15.09
CA LEU A 132 -13.75 -8.47 14.15
C LEU A 132 -12.91 -7.84 13.04
N TRP A 133 -11.73 -8.39 12.78
CA TRP A 133 -10.96 -8.09 11.58
C TRP A 133 -11.38 -9.04 10.47
N ALA A 134 -11.78 -8.53 9.31
CA ALA A 134 -12.23 -9.34 8.18
C ALA A 134 -11.42 -9.03 6.92
N GLY A 135 -10.75 -10.06 6.39
CA GLY A 135 -9.93 -10.02 5.19
C GLY A 135 -10.77 -10.17 3.93
N TYR A 136 -10.42 -9.43 2.88
CA TYR A 136 -10.96 -9.60 1.53
C TYR A 136 -9.88 -9.39 0.48
N GLY A 137 -10.11 -9.88 -0.74
CA GLY A 137 -9.23 -9.65 -1.90
C GLY A 137 -9.02 -10.91 -2.75
N PHE A 138 -8.86 -12.07 -2.11
CA PHE A 138 -8.59 -13.34 -2.81
C PHE A 138 -9.67 -14.40 -2.63
N ARG A 139 -10.24 -14.50 -1.41
CA ARG A 139 -11.16 -15.60 -1.03
C ARG A 139 -12.51 -15.07 -0.59
N SER A 140 -12.55 -14.39 0.55
CA SER A 140 -13.79 -13.78 1.07
C SER A 140 -14.13 -12.50 0.31
N GLU A 141 -15.41 -12.33 -0.04
CA GLU A 141 -15.93 -11.12 -0.68
C GLU A 141 -16.22 -10.02 0.34
N LEU A 142 -15.92 -8.77 -0.02
CA LEU A 142 -16.19 -7.60 0.85
C LEU A 142 -17.67 -7.50 1.23
N ASP A 143 -18.57 -7.89 0.32
CA ASP A 143 -20.02 -7.88 0.51
C ASP A 143 -20.52 -8.90 1.56
N SER A 144 -19.68 -9.83 2.04
CA SER A 144 -20.02 -10.75 3.13
C SER A 144 -19.96 -10.09 4.51
N HIS A 145 -19.11 -9.07 4.68
CA HIS A 145 -18.82 -8.45 5.97
C HIS A 145 -20.05 -7.79 6.64
N PRO A 146 -20.97 -7.10 5.91
CA PRO A 146 -22.19 -6.55 6.52
C PRO A 146 -23.10 -7.63 7.11
N LEU A 147 -23.24 -8.77 6.45
CA LEU A 147 -24.05 -9.90 6.93
C LEU A 147 -23.41 -10.52 8.18
N ILE A 148 -22.08 -10.62 8.21
CA ILE A 148 -21.34 -11.11 9.38
C ILE A 148 -21.52 -10.16 10.57
N ALA A 149 -21.42 -8.84 10.34
CA ALA A 149 -21.63 -7.82 11.37
C ALA A 149 -23.03 -7.94 11.99
N GLU A 150 -24.06 -8.10 11.16
CA GLU A 150 -25.44 -8.25 11.57
C GLU A 150 -25.67 -9.56 12.35
N TRP A 151 -25.23 -10.70 11.83
CA TRP A 151 -25.52 -12.01 12.43
C TRP A 151 -24.73 -12.28 13.71
N LEU A 152 -23.51 -11.74 13.83
CA LEU A 152 -22.68 -11.90 15.02
C LEU A 152 -22.79 -10.74 16.00
N ASP A 153 -23.49 -9.66 15.61
CA ASP A 153 -23.66 -8.43 16.37
C ASP A 153 -22.33 -7.84 16.85
N ILE A 154 -21.44 -7.53 15.90
CA ILE A 154 -20.08 -7.05 16.17
C ILE A 154 -19.62 -5.99 15.16
N GLU A 155 -18.78 -5.05 15.60
CA GLU A 155 -18.06 -4.16 14.68
C GLU A 155 -17.12 -4.96 13.79
N VAL A 156 -17.21 -4.75 12.47
CA VAL A 156 -16.33 -5.40 11.47
C VAL A 156 -15.41 -4.39 10.82
N LEU A 157 -14.10 -4.69 10.84
CA LEU A 157 -13.03 -3.90 10.25
C LEU A 157 -12.45 -4.64 9.04
N SER A 158 -12.74 -4.12 7.85
CA SER A 158 -12.30 -4.72 6.58
C SER A 158 -10.81 -4.43 6.30
N LEU A 159 -10.04 -5.47 5.99
CA LEU A 159 -8.63 -5.40 5.60
C LEU A 159 -8.45 -6.02 4.21
N ARG A 160 -7.84 -5.29 3.29
CA ARG A 160 -7.55 -5.77 1.95
C ARG A 160 -6.22 -6.52 1.91
N LEU A 161 -6.25 -7.76 1.43
CA LEU A 161 -5.08 -8.59 1.18
C LEU A 161 -4.55 -8.31 -0.23
N MET A 162 -3.24 -8.14 -0.36
CA MET A 162 -2.58 -7.72 -1.60
C MET A 162 -1.52 -8.70 -2.12
N ASP A 163 -1.08 -9.64 -1.27
CA ASP A 163 -0.07 -10.64 -1.63
C ASP A 163 -0.73 -12.02 -1.72
N GLU A 164 -0.72 -12.62 -2.90
CA GLU A 164 -1.34 -13.93 -3.16
C GLU A 164 -0.75 -15.05 -2.31
N ARG A 165 0.48 -14.89 -1.80
CA ARG A 165 1.08 -15.84 -0.85
C ARG A 165 0.35 -15.82 0.49
N PHE A 166 -0.26 -14.70 0.84
CA PHE A 166 -1.00 -14.50 2.09
C PHE A 166 -2.50 -14.34 1.79
N TYR A 167 -3.07 -15.34 1.11
CA TYR A 167 -4.42 -15.31 0.55
C TYR A 167 -5.56 -15.37 1.59
N HIS A 168 -5.24 -15.80 2.82
CA HIS A 168 -6.13 -15.74 3.99
C HIS A 168 -5.57 -14.80 5.04
N LEU A 169 -6.45 -14.08 5.74
CA LEU A 169 -6.04 -13.12 6.78
C LEU A 169 -5.14 -13.76 7.86
N ASP A 170 -5.45 -14.98 8.29
CA ASP A 170 -4.72 -15.70 9.35
C ASP A 170 -3.30 -16.15 8.95
N THR A 171 -2.92 -16.00 7.68
CA THR A 171 -1.56 -16.30 7.21
C THR A 171 -0.59 -15.14 7.45
N CYS A 172 -1.11 -13.92 7.59
CA CYS A 172 -0.34 -12.69 7.74
C CYS A 172 -0.79 -11.82 8.92
N PHE A 173 -1.83 -12.19 9.66
CA PHE A 173 -2.40 -11.42 10.77
C PHE A 173 -2.81 -12.32 11.95
N CYS A 174 -2.44 -11.93 13.16
CA CYS A 174 -2.69 -12.72 14.37
C CYS A 174 -2.93 -11.82 15.60
N PRO A 175 -4.20 -11.58 15.97
CA PRO A 175 -4.54 -10.96 17.24
C PRO A 175 -4.11 -11.85 18.40
N LEU A 176 -3.44 -11.26 19.40
CA LEU A 176 -2.90 -11.94 20.57
C LEU A 176 -3.50 -11.38 21.87
N THR A 177 -3.46 -12.20 22.93
CA THR A 177 -3.95 -11.83 24.27
C THR A 177 -3.26 -10.55 24.78
N GLY A 178 -3.98 -9.72 25.55
CA GLY A 178 -3.47 -8.44 26.04
C GLY A 178 -3.48 -7.32 25.00
N GLY A 179 -4.19 -7.51 23.89
CA GLY A 179 -4.34 -6.52 22.81
C GLY A 179 -3.12 -6.40 21.90
N TYR A 180 -2.19 -7.34 21.98
CA TYR A 180 -1.06 -7.44 21.05
C TYR A 180 -1.54 -7.88 19.67
N LEU A 181 -0.81 -7.47 18.64
CA LEU A 181 -1.05 -7.89 17.26
C LEU A 181 0.28 -8.29 16.62
N MET A 182 0.36 -9.53 16.16
CA MET A 182 1.45 -10.01 15.31
C MET A 182 0.98 -10.02 13.86
N TYR A 183 1.62 -9.24 12.98
CA TYR A 183 1.21 -9.16 11.57
C TYR A 183 2.36 -8.80 10.63
N TYR A 184 2.18 -9.10 9.34
CA TYR A 184 3.11 -8.79 8.25
C TYR A 184 2.55 -7.62 7.41
N PRO A 185 3.01 -6.37 7.62
CA PRO A 185 2.45 -5.18 6.96
C PRO A 185 2.40 -5.21 5.42
N PRO A 186 3.40 -5.77 4.71
CA PRO A 186 3.38 -5.81 3.24
C PRO A 186 2.28 -6.68 2.62
N ALA A 187 1.60 -7.54 3.39
CA ALA A 187 0.43 -8.28 2.89
C ALA A 187 -0.82 -7.40 2.70
N PHE A 188 -0.80 -6.15 3.15
CA PHE A 188 -1.93 -5.23 3.17
C PHE A 188 -1.68 -3.99 2.31
N ASP A 189 -2.74 -3.39 1.80
CA ASP A 189 -2.67 -2.06 1.18
C ASP A 189 -2.43 -0.94 2.21
N SER A 190 -2.25 0.29 1.71
CA SER A 190 -1.97 1.47 2.54
C SER A 190 -3.14 1.82 3.46
N TYR A 191 -4.39 1.73 2.97
CA TYR A 191 -5.61 1.96 3.74
C TYR A 191 -5.70 0.98 4.93
N SER A 192 -5.54 -0.32 4.67
CA SER A 192 -5.64 -1.39 5.67
C SER A 192 -4.54 -1.28 6.71
N ASN A 193 -3.31 -0.97 6.28
CA ASN A 193 -2.22 -0.67 7.21
C ASN A 193 -2.61 0.50 8.11
N ARG A 194 -3.02 1.65 7.55
CA ARG A 194 -3.42 2.83 8.33
C ARG A 194 -4.53 2.51 9.34
N LEU A 195 -5.51 1.70 8.96
CA LEU A 195 -6.58 1.24 9.87
C LEU A 195 -6.02 0.43 11.04
N ILE A 196 -5.08 -0.49 10.79
CA ILE A 196 -4.38 -1.25 11.83
C ILE A 196 -3.62 -0.30 12.78
N GLU A 197 -2.88 0.67 12.25
CA GLU A 197 -2.09 1.61 13.05
C GLU A 197 -2.95 2.56 13.90
N LEU A 198 -4.16 2.89 13.44
CA LEU A 198 -5.13 3.68 14.19
C LEU A 198 -5.76 2.90 15.35
N ARG A 199 -5.96 1.58 15.17
CA ARG A 199 -6.64 0.72 16.17
C ARG A 199 -5.67 0.08 17.16
N VAL A 200 -4.43 -0.20 16.76
CA VAL A 200 -3.44 -0.89 17.60
C VAL A 200 -2.23 0.02 17.85
N PRO A 201 -1.92 0.36 19.11
CA PRO A 201 -0.83 1.27 19.43
C PRO A 201 0.55 0.66 19.10
N PRO A 202 1.57 1.47 18.78
CA PRO A 202 2.89 1.00 18.34
C PRO A 202 3.52 -0.07 19.23
N GLU A 203 3.44 0.09 20.56
CA GLU A 203 4.02 -0.81 21.56
C GLU A 203 3.36 -2.20 21.61
N LYS A 204 2.16 -2.34 21.02
CA LYS A 204 1.43 -3.61 20.92
C LYS A 204 1.55 -4.27 19.54
N ARG A 205 2.24 -3.63 18.59
CA ARG A 205 2.43 -4.15 17.23
C ARG A 205 3.75 -4.93 17.11
N ILE A 206 3.63 -6.24 16.93
CA ILE A 206 4.75 -7.15 16.65
C ILE A 206 4.82 -7.36 15.14
N ILE A 207 5.54 -6.46 14.46
CA ILE A 207 5.82 -6.53 13.02
C ILE A 207 6.64 -7.78 12.69
N VAL A 208 6.11 -8.65 11.85
CA VAL A 208 6.81 -9.85 11.35
C VAL A 208 7.62 -9.46 10.11
N GLU A 209 8.83 -9.99 9.97
CA GLU A 209 9.66 -9.82 8.78
C GLU A 209 9.36 -10.94 7.76
N GLU A 210 9.65 -10.70 6.48
CA GLU A 210 9.32 -11.65 5.41
C GLU A 210 9.84 -13.08 5.65
N PRO A 211 11.08 -13.32 6.14
CA PRO A 211 11.56 -14.68 6.42
C PRO A 211 10.70 -15.45 7.43
N ASP A 212 10.11 -14.77 8.40
CA ASP A 212 9.19 -15.37 9.37
C ASP A 212 7.77 -15.50 8.79
N ALA A 213 7.32 -14.51 8.02
CA ALA A 213 6.01 -14.51 7.37
C ALA A 213 5.85 -15.72 6.44
N VAL A 214 6.85 -15.99 5.57
CA VAL A 214 6.82 -17.14 4.65
C VAL A 214 6.96 -18.49 5.35
N ASN A 215 7.38 -18.52 6.63
CA ASN A 215 7.35 -19.71 7.48
C ASN A 215 6.03 -19.84 8.27
N PHE A 216 5.03 -19.02 7.93
CA PHE A 216 3.71 -18.98 8.56
C PHE A 216 3.76 -18.59 10.04
N ALA A 217 4.65 -17.68 10.42
CA ALA A 217 4.72 -17.19 11.80
C ALA A 217 3.43 -16.50 12.26
N CYS A 218 2.71 -15.79 11.38
CA CYS A 218 1.40 -15.22 11.72
C CYS A 218 0.31 -16.29 11.87
N ASN A 219 0.47 -17.48 11.30
CA ASN A 219 -0.51 -18.56 11.39
C ASN A 219 -0.36 -19.33 12.71
N THR A 220 -0.59 -18.60 13.80
CA THR A 220 -0.29 -18.97 15.17
C THR A 220 -1.56 -19.22 15.98
N VAL A 221 -1.55 -20.28 16.78
CA VAL A 221 -2.59 -20.56 17.77
C VAL A 221 -2.22 -19.86 19.08
N ASN A 222 -3.08 -18.96 19.56
CA ASN A 222 -2.89 -18.28 20.85
C ASN A 222 -3.82 -18.85 21.93
N ILE A 223 -3.22 -19.35 23.01
CA ILE A 223 -3.91 -19.84 24.22
C ILE A 223 -3.34 -19.09 25.42
N ASN A 224 -4.03 -18.03 25.86
CA ASN A 224 -3.54 -17.12 26.90
C ASN A 224 -2.15 -16.55 26.52
N GLN A 225 -1.13 -16.78 27.34
CA GLN A 225 0.26 -16.34 27.07
C GLN A 225 1.06 -17.35 26.23
N MET A 226 0.46 -18.44 25.75
CA MET A 226 1.10 -19.41 24.88
C MET A 226 0.81 -19.10 23.41
N VAL A 227 1.84 -19.17 22.58
CA VAL A 227 1.73 -19.09 21.12
C VAL A 227 2.35 -20.32 20.49
N ILE A 228 1.57 -21.06 19.71
CA ILE A 228 1.98 -22.30 19.04
C ILE A 228 2.04 -22.05 17.54
N MET A 229 3.19 -22.32 16.92
CA MET A 229 3.45 -22.01 15.51
C MET A 229 4.38 -23.04 14.86
N ASN A 230 4.55 -22.93 13.54
CA ASN A 230 5.45 -23.81 12.78
C ASN A 230 6.93 -23.54 13.12
N LYS A 231 7.37 -22.30 12.91
CA LYS A 231 8.76 -21.87 13.12
C LYS A 231 8.83 -20.35 13.28
N ALA A 232 9.73 -19.88 14.14
CA ALA A 232 10.07 -18.47 14.30
C ALA A 232 11.59 -18.27 14.33
N SER A 233 12.03 -17.11 13.85
CA SER A 233 13.40 -16.61 14.01
C SER A 233 13.70 -16.29 15.47
N ASP A 234 14.99 -16.24 15.81
CA ASP A 234 15.43 -15.87 17.15
C ASP A 234 15.01 -14.43 17.50
N ASN A 235 14.95 -13.53 16.50
CA ASN A 235 14.47 -12.17 16.68
C ASN A 235 12.98 -12.14 17.05
N LEU A 236 12.15 -12.87 16.30
CA LEU A 236 10.71 -12.93 16.57
C LEU A 236 10.42 -13.58 17.93
N LYS A 237 11.15 -14.64 18.30
CA LYS A 237 11.07 -15.27 19.62
C LYS A 237 11.38 -14.28 20.74
N ALA A 238 12.47 -13.52 20.62
CA ALA A 238 12.85 -12.53 21.62
C ALA A 238 11.74 -11.48 21.82
N ARG A 239 11.17 -10.95 20.73
CA ARG A 239 10.09 -9.95 20.79
C ARG A 239 8.81 -10.48 21.40
N LEU A 240 8.43 -11.72 21.09
CA LEU A 240 7.28 -12.39 21.71
C LEU A 240 7.51 -12.64 23.20
N GLN A 241 8.72 -13.04 23.59
CA GLN A 241 9.09 -13.25 24.99
C GLN A 241 9.12 -11.93 25.78
N GLU A 242 9.63 -10.85 25.20
CA GLU A 242 9.59 -9.50 25.79
C GLU A 242 8.14 -9.02 26.02
N ALA A 243 7.22 -9.38 25.11
CA ALA A 243 5.78 -9.14 25.27
C ALA A 243 5.09 -10.12 26.24
N GLY A 244 5.84 -11.05 26.85
CA GLY A 244 5.34 -11.97 27.87
C GLY A 244 4.71 -13.26 27.33
N PHE A 245 4.97 -13.62 26.07
CA PHE A 245 4.50 -14.87 25.46
C PHE A 245 5.53 -15.99 25.56
N THR A 246 5.04 -17.21 25.78
CA THR A 246 5.83 -18.44 25.63
C THR A 246 5.64 -19.00 24.23
N VAL A 247 6.72 -19.09 23.46
CA VAL A 247 6.71 -19.59 22.09
C VAL A 247 6.94 -21.10 22.08
N LEU A 248 6.00 -21.84 21.49
CA LEU A 248 6.12 -23.27 21.23
C LEU A 248 6.14 -23.52 19.72
N GLU A 249 7.20 -24.17 19.25
CA GLU A 249 7.35 -24.55 17.86
C GLU A 249 7.02 -26.03 17.69
N THR A 250 6.25 -26.35 16.65
CA THR A 250 6.03 -27.73 16.20
C THR A 250 6.11 -27.76 14.68
N PRO A 251 6.92 -28.63 14.06
CA PRO A 251 7.02 -28.69 12.60
C PRO A 251 5.66 -28.99 11.97
N LEU A 252 5.26 -28.18 10.99
CA LEU A 252 4.01 -28.34 10.22
C LEU A 252 4.26 -28.28 8.70
N THR A 253 5.48 -28.62 8.29
CA THR A 253 5.96 -28.44 6.92
C THR A 253 5.15 -29.19 5.86
N GLU A 254 4.51 -30.31 6.21
CA GLU A 254 3.64 -31.04 5.27
C GLU A 254 2.35 -30.29 4.97
N PHE A 255 1.85 -29.49 5.91
CA PHE A 255 0.67 -28.64 5.74
C PHE A 255 1.00 -27.31 5.04
N LEU A 256 2.24 -26.81 5.21
CA LEU A 256 2.73 -25.65 4.44
C LEU A 256 2.68 -25.91 2.93
N LYS A 257 2.81 -27.16 2.49
CA LYS A 257 2.68 -27.55 1.06
C LYS A 257 1.28 -27.28 0.49
N ALA A 258 0.26 -27.24 1.34
CA ALA A 258 -1.11 -26.87 0.98
C ALA A 258 -1.44 -25.40 1.31
N GLY A 259 -0.47 -24.65 1.85
CA GLY A 259 -0.66 -23.24 2.22
C GLY A 259 -1.26 -23.01 3.62
N GLY A 260 -1.17 -23.98 4.53
CA GLY A 260 -1.69 -23.83 5.91
C GLY A 260 -0.69 -24.24 6.98
N ALA A 261 -0.88 -23.73 8.21
CA ALA A 261 -0.08 -24.12 9.37
C ALA A 261 -0.94 -24.26 10.64
N ALA A 262 -0.43 -23.84 11.81
CA ALA A 262 -1.02 -24.19 13.10
C ALA A 262 -2.43 -23.62 13.26
N LYS A 263 -2.62 -22.33 12.96
CA LYS A 263 -3.92 -21.67 13.07
C LYS A 263 -4.93 -22.27 12.08
N CYS A 264 -4.54 -22.49 10.81
CA CYS A 264 -5.45 -23.07 9.81
C CYS A 264 -6.02 -24.43 10.22
N LEU A 265 -5.21 -25.25 10.91
CA LEU A 265 -5.60 -26.57 11.41
C LEU A 265 -6.56 -26.53 12.61
N THR A 266 -6.93 -25.35 13.09
CA THR A 266 -7.73 -25.17 14.31
C THR A 266 -8.81 -24.12 14.15
N LEU A 267 -10.00 -24.38 14.69
CA LEU A 267 -11.04 -23.37 14.87
C LEU A 267 -11.38 -23.26 16.35
N ARG A 268 -11.19 -22.07 16.94
CA ARG A 268 -11.64 -21.81 18.31
C ARG A 268 -13.15 -21.63 18.31
N VAL A 269 -13.87 -22.47 19.05
CA VAL A 269 -15.35 -22.45 19.11
C VAL A 269 -15.90 -21.84 20.40
N THR A 270 -15.01 -21.39 21.30
CA THR A 270 -15.34 -20.66 22.53
C THR A 270 -14.63 -19.31 22.52
N GLU A 271 -15.21 -18.34 21.83
CA GLU A 271 -14.64 -16.99 21.70
C GLU A 271 -15.11 -16.05 22.83
N PRO A 272 -14.27 -15.08 23.26
CA PRO A 272 -14.63 -14.14 24.30
C PRO A 272 -15.75 -13.20 23.82
N ILE A 273 -16.67 -12.87 24.74
CA ILE A 273 -17.83 -12.02 24.46
C ILE A 273 -17.78 -10.78 25.36
N ILE A 274 -17.90 -9.59 24.77
CA ILE A 274 -18.25 -8.35 25.48
C ILE A 274 -19.77 -8.18 25.36
N ILE A 275 -20.44 -7.92 26.48
CA ILE A 275 -21.93 -7.86 26.58
C ILE A 275 -22.51 -6.60 25.91
N ASP A 276 -21.75 -5.51 25.87
CA ASP A 276 -22.18 -4.21 25.31
C ASP A 276 -21.52 -3.99 23.94
N ARG A 277 -21.90 -4.84 22.97
CA ARG A 277 -21.43 -4.76 21.58
C ARG A 277 -22.63 -4.59 20.66
N HIS A 278 -22.40 -3.89 19.55
CA HIS A 278 -23.40 -3.71 18.52
C HIS A 278 -22.75 -3.85 17.15
N ALA A 279 -23.52 -4.36 16.19
CA ALA A 279 -23.15 -4.34 14.79
C ALA A 279 -22.81 -2.90 14.35
N VAL A 280 -21.57 -2.70 13.91
CA VAL A 280 -21.12 -1.46 13.26
C VAL A 280 -20.53 -1.83 11.91
N ILE A 281 -21.10 -1.23 10.86
CA ILE A 281 -20.74 -1.47 9.48
C ILE A 281 -20.17 -0.18 8.90
N ASN A 282 -18.90 -0.23 8.48
CA ASN A 282 -18.23 0.88 7.81
C ASN A 282 -18.27 0.78 6.28
N ILE A 283 -18.82 -0.33 5.76
CA ILE A 283 -18.95 -0.57 4.31
C ILE A 283 -20.09 0.28 3.76
N GLU A 284 -19.79 1.01 2.68
CA GLU A 284 -20.80 1.73 1.91
C GLU A 284 -21.09 0.97 0.62
N SER A 285 -22.35 0.99 0.18
CA SER A 285 -22.75 0.54 -1.14
C SER A 285 -23.51 1.64 -1.89
N ARG A 286 -23.21 1.82 -3.18
CA ARG A 286 -23.90 2.74 -4.08
C ARG A 286 -24.17 2.07 -5.42
N THR A 287 -25.38 2.22 -5.95
CA THR A 287 -25.69 1.80 -7.31
C THR A 287 -25.31 2.90 -8.28
N VAL A 288 -24.66 2.57 -9.40
CA VAL A 288 -24.34 3.49 -10.49
C VAL A 288 -24.95 2.99 -11.80
N LEU A 289 -25.38 3.91 -12.66
CA LEU A 289 -25.88 3.60 -14.01
C LEU A 289 -24.83 3.95 -15.05
N MET A 290 -24.47 2.97 -15.87
CA MET A 290 -23.59 3.13 -17.02
C MET A 290 -24.39 3.11 -18.32
N GLU A 291 -24.06 4.00 -19.26
CA GLU A 291 -24.60 4.00 -20.62
C GLU A 291 -23.51 4.25 -21.66
N GLY A 292 -23.49 3.45 -22.75
CA GLY A 292 -22.56 3.63 -23.87
C GLY A 292 -22.29 2.34 -24.64
N HIS A 293 -21.22 2.29 -25.43
CA HIS A 293 -20.75 1.04 -26.05
C HIS A 293 -19.96 0.18 -25.05
N LEU A 294 -20.66 -0.32 -24.03
CA LEU A 294 -20.06 -0.95 -22.85
C LEU A 294 -19.13 -2.13 -23.17
N LEU A 295 -19.53 -3.00 -24.10
CA LEU A 295 -18.76 -4.18 -24.51
C LEU A 295 -17.69 -3.84 -25.57
N ASP A 296 -18.07 -3.17 -26.66
CA ASP A 296 -17.17 -2.90 -27.79
C ASP A 296 -15.98 -2.01 -27.41
N ALA A 297 -16.20 -1.02 -26.53
CA ALA A 297 -15.17 -0.10 -26.07
C ALA A 297 -14.50 -0.53 -24.75
N GLY A 298 -14.86 -1.72 -24.23
CA GLY A 298 -14.37 -2.24 -22.94
C GLY A 298 -14.61 -1.28 -21.77
N LEU A 299 -15.64 -0.43 -21.83
CA LEU A 299 -15.88 0.58 -20.80
C LEU A 299 -16.34 -0.05 -19.49
N ILE A 300 -17.16 -1.11 -19.56
CA ILE A 300 -17.59 -1.84 -18.37
C ILE A 300 -16.39 -2.51 -17.69
N ASN A 301 -15.54 -3.21 -18.44
CA ASN A 301 -14.35 -3.85 -17.88
C ASN A 301 -13.44 -2.84 -17.18
N ARG A 302 -13.12 -1.71 -17.84
CA ARG A 302 -12.32 -0.63 -17.23
C ARG A 302 -12.93 -0.07 -15.95
N ALA A 303 -14.26 0.03 -15.88
CA ALA A 303 -14.96 0.50 -14.68
C ALA A 303 -14.93 -0.54 -13.55
N LEU A 304 -15.12 -1.81 -13.86
CA LEU A 304 -15.06 -2.90 -12.89
C LEU A 304 -13.63 -3.08 -12.35
N ASP A 305 -12.63 -3.07 -13.23
CA ASP A 305 -11.21 -3.11 -12.86
C ASP A 305 -10.87 -1.96 -11.92
N LEU A 306 -11.39 -0.75 -12.19
CA LEU A 306 -11.21 0.42 -11.36
C LEU A 306 -11.79 0.27 -9.95
N VAL A 307 -12.99 -0.31 -9.82
CA VAL A 307 -13.59 -0.56 -8.52
C VAL A 307 -12.71 -1.52 -7.70
N VAL A 308 -12.24 -2.61 -8.31
CA VAL A 308 -11.41 -3.61 -7.65
C VAL A 308 -10.02 -3.06 -7.31
N GLU A 309 -9.35 -2.39 -8.25
CA GLU A 309 -8.06 -1.72 -8.03
C GLU A 309 -8.15 -0.69 -6.90
N GLY A 310 -9.24 0.08 -6.84
CA GLY A 310 -9.54 1.04 -5.78
C GLY A 310 -9.89 0.41 -4.42
N GLY A 311 -9.91 -0.91 -4.31
CA GLY A 311 -10.16 -1.61 -3.05
C GLY A 311 -11.64 -1.81 -2.72
N GLY A 312 -12.54 -1.53 -3.67
CA GLY A 312 -13.95 -1.87 -3.57
C GLY A 312 -14.27 -3.24 -4.18
N SER A 313 -15.54 -3.58 -4.16
CA SER A 313 -16.14 -4.72 -4.86
C SER A 313 -17.35 -4.26 -5.67
N PHE A 314 -17.85 -5.11 -6.55
CA PHE A 314 -19.01 -4.78 -7.38
C PHE A 314 -19.95 -5.97 -7.58
N GLN A 315 -21.20 -5.63 -7.91
CA GLN A 315 -22.20 -6.58 -8.37
C GLN A 315 -22.98 -5.93 -9.52
N VAL A 316 -22.96 -6.57 -10.70
CA VAL A 316 -23.79 -6.13 -11.84
C VAL A 316 -25.23 -6.58 -11.58
N LEU A 317 -26.13 -5.63 -11.36
CA LEU A 317 -27.54 -5.88 -11.05
C LEU A 317 -28.34 -6.19 -12.30
N ASN A 318 -28.11 -5.43 -13.37
CA ASN A 318 -28.71 -5.66 -14.68
C ASN A 318 -27.79 -5.21 -15.82
N PHE A 319 -28.02 -5.79 -17.00
CA PHE A 319 -27.33 -5.41 -18.23
C PHE A 319 -28.30 -5.49 -19.41
N ASN A 320 -28.61 -4.33 -19.99
CA ASN A 320 -29.48 -4.18 -21.15
C ASN A 320 -28.63 -3.96 -22.40
N LEU A 321 -28.54 -4.99 -23.23
CA LEU A 321 -27.77 -4.94 -24.48
C LEU A 321 -28.53 -4.14 -25.56
N GLY A 322 -27.80 -3.27 -26.26
CA GLY A 322 -28.36 -2.51 -27.38
C GLY A 322 -28.85 -3.40 -28.53
N GLU A 323 -29.94 -3.01 -29.20
CA GLU A 323 -30.59 -3.80 -30.26
C GLU A 323 -29.69 -4.06 -31.48
N GLN A 324 -28.82 -3.10 -31.80
CA GLN A 324 -27.90 -3.16 -32.93
C GLN A 324 -26.49 -2.84 -32.45
N ARG A 325 -25.47 -3.15 -33.26
CA ARG A 325 -24.06 -2.85 -32.94
C ARG A 325 -23.80 -1.37 -32.62
N GLN A 326 -24.59 -0.45 -33.21
CA GLN A 326 -24.46 0.99 -32.96
C GLN A 326 -25.38 1.50 -31.83
N SER A 327 -26.20 0.63 -31.23
CA SER A 327 -27.05 0.98 -30.10
C SER A 327 -26.24 0.99 -28.80
N THR A 328 -26.54 1.93 -27.91
CA THR A 328 -25.94 1.96 -26.57
C THR A 328 -26.48 0.83 -25.70
N SER A 329 -25.63 0.29 -24.84
CA SER A 329 -26.01 -0.64 -23.78
C SER A 329 -26.09 0.11 -22.45
N LYS A 330 -26.91 -0.41 -21.53
CA LYS A 330 -27.08 0.13 -20.17
C LYS A 330 -26.76 -0.93 -19.14
N ALA A 331 -26.10 -0.56 -18.05
CA ALA A 331 -25.82 -1.47 -16.94
C ALA A 331 -26.00 -0.75 -15.60
N GLU A 332 -26.72 -1.37 -14.68
CA GLU A 332 -26.75 -0.96 -13.27
C GLU A 332 -25.78 -1.81 -12.47
N ILE A 333 -24.88 -1.14 -11.75
CA ILE A 333 -23.81 -1.79 -11.00
C ILE A 333 -23.87 -1.29 -9.56
N LYS A 334 -24.03 -2.21 -8.61
CA LYS A 334 -23.84 -1.93 -7.19
C LYS A 334 -22.35 -1.98 -6.90
N ILE A 335 -21.81 -0.89 -6.39
CA ILE A 335 -20.42 -0.76 -5.96
C ILE A 335 -20.40 -0.76 -4.44
N SER A 336 -19.48 -1.51 -3.84
CA SER A 336 -19.25 -1.51 -2.40
C SER A 336 -17.81 -1.11 -2.09
N ALA A 337 -17.59 -0.40 -0.99
CA ALA A 337 -16.27 0.04 -0.54
C ALA A 337 -16.12 -0.13 0.98
N PRO A 338 -14.90 -0.41 1.48
CA PRO A 338 -14.65 -0.66 2.91
C PRO A 338 -14.84 0.57 3.81
N SER A 339 -14.89 1.77 3.22
CA SER A 339 -15.16 3.04 3.91
C SER A 339 -15.65 4.11 2.94
N HIS A 340 -16.13 5.21 3.51
CA HIS A 340 -16.51 6.41 2.77
C HIS A 340 -15.36 7.01 1.95
N GLU A 341 -14.14 7.08 2.52
CA GLU A 341 -12.95 7.62 1.85
C GLU A 341 -12.65 6.84 0.56
N VAL A 342 -12.72 5.51 0.63
CA VAL A 342 -12.52 4.64 -0.54
C VAL A 342 -13.68 4.74 -1.54
N MET A 343 -14.93 4.87 -1.06
CA MET A 343 -16.09 5.07 -1.93
C MET A 343 -15.98 6.37 -2.74
N GLU A 344 -15.63 7.48 -2.10
CA GLU A 344 -15.46 8.77 -2.77
C GLU A 344 -14.37 8.72 -3.85
N GLU A 345 -13.26 8.04 -3.55
CA GLU A 345 -12.18 7.83 -4.50
C GLU A 345 -12.63 7.00 -5.72
N ILE A 346 -13.30 5.86 -5.51
CA ILE A 346 -13.82 5.02 -6.60
C ILE A 346 -14.83 5.81 -7.45
N ILE A 347 -15.78 6.49 -6.82
CA ILE A 347 -16.80 7.28 -7.54
C ILE A 347 -16.17 8.41 -8.35
N SER A 348 -15.19 9.13 -7.78
CA SER A 348 -14.44 10.17 -8.50
C SER A 348 -13.83 9.63 -9.79
N GLN A 349 -13.21 8.47 -9.71
CA GLN A 349 -12.51 7.86 -10.84
C GLN A 349 -13.52 7.34 -11.88
N LEU A 350 -14.67 6.82 -11.46
CA LEU A 350 -15.75 6.44 -12.36
C LEU A 350 -16.34 7.66 -13.10
N ILE A 351 -16.49 8.80 -12.42
CA ILE A 351 -16.89 10.06 -13.06
C ILE A 351 -15.89 10.45 -14.14
N ASP A 352 -14.58 10.31 -13.88
CA ASP A 352 -13.54 10.65 -14.85
C ASP A 352 -13.64 9.82 -16.13
N ILE A 353 -13.93 8.52 -16.03
CA ILE A 353 -14.15 7.66 -17.21
C ILE A 353 -15.55 7.80 -17.83
N GLY A 354 -16.41 8.67 -17.26
CA GLY A 354 -17.70 9.06 -17.80
C GLY A 354 -18.86 8.14 -17.39
N VAL A 355 -18.75 7.47 -16.25
CA VAL A 355 -19.58 6.32 -15.83
C VAL A 355 -20.80 6.72 -14.97
N VAL A 356 -21.16 8.00 -14.88
CA VAL A 356 -22.25 8.42 -13.99
C VAL A 356 -23.38 9.17 -14.69
N SER A 357 -24.59 8.63 -14.52
CA SER A 357 -25.80 9.42 -14.24
C SER A 357 -26.56 8.78 -13.07
N LEU A 358 -26.53 9.38 -11.90
CA LEU A 358 -27.56 9.18 -10.88
C LEU A 358 -28.46 10.41 -10.94
N ASP A 359 -29.60 10.28 -11.61
CA ASP A 359 -30.58 11.37 -11.72
C ASP A 359 -31.16 11.77 -10.35
N GLU A 360 -30.99 10.95 -9.31
CA GLU A 360 -31.49 11.20 -7.96
C GLU A 360 -30.48 11.88 -7.00
N ASP A 361 -29.20 12.02 -7.38
CA ASP A 361 -28.14 12.57 -6.50
C ASP A 361 -27.38 13.75 -7.13
N GLN A 362 -28.09 14.51 -7.96
CA GLN A 362 -27.60 15.72 -8.61
C GLN A 362 -27.45 16.88 -7.61
N ARG A 363 -26.36 16.85 -6.83
CA ARG A 363 -26.00 17.87 -5.82
C ARG A 363 -25.05 18.92 -6.39
N ASP A 364 -25.15 20.13 -5.87
CA ASP A 364 -24.23 21.21 -6.20
C ASP A 364 -22.83 20.92 -5.62
N ALA A 365 -21.80 21.43 -6.30
CA ALA A 365 -20.43 21.26 -5.89
C ALA A 365 -20.18 21.90 -4.53
N ARG A 366 -19.38 21.23 -3.69
CA ARG A 366 -18.95 21.78 -2.41
C ARG A 366 -17.90 22.85 -2.67
N LEU A 367 -18.11 24.03 -2.10
CA LEU A 367 -17.23 25.18 -2.27
C LEU A 367 -16.66 25.58 -0.92
N GLN A 368 -15.34 25.75 -0.85
CA GLN A 368 -14.66 26.30 0.32
C GLN A 368 -13.89 27.58 -0.04
N PRO A 369 -13.84 28.56 0.86
CA PRO A 369 -13.07 29.78 0.62
C PRO A 369 -11.57 29.50 0.70
N VAL A 370 -10.79 30.20 -0.11
CA VAL A 370 -9.35 30.30 0.02
C VAL A 370 -9.01 31.20 1.21
N GLU A 371 -8.36 30.62 2.22
CA GLU A 371 -7.97 31.32 3.46
C GLU A 371 -6.58 31.95 3.39
N GLN A 372 -5.77 31.57 2.40
CA GLN A 372 -4.41 32.08 2.20
C GLN A 372 -4.10 32.19 0.70
N ASP A 373 -3.54 33.33 0.29
CA ASP A 373 -3.11 33.56 -1.09
C ASP A 373 -2.17 32.44 -1.57
N GLY A 374 -2.49 31.86 -2.72
CA GLY A 374 -1.69 30.82 -3.34
C GLY A 374 -1.80 29.42 -2.70
N VAL A 375 -2.81 29.19 -1.87
CA VAL A 375 -3.09 27.93 -1.16
C VAL A 375 -4.56 27.53 -1.36
N GLY A 376 -4.81 26.33 -1.83
CA GLY A 376 -6.16 25.76 -1.94
C GLY A 376 -6.70 25.26 -0.58
N PRO A 377 -8.02 25.21 -0.39
CA PRO A 377 -8.64 24.56 0.77
C PRO A 377 -8.25 23.08 0.86
N ASP A 378 -8.49 22.48 2.02
CA ASP A 378 -8.33 21.03 2.14
C ASP A 378 -9.25 20.29 1.18
N ASP A 379 -8.71 19.24 0.58
CA ASP A 379 -9.42 18.38 -0.35
C ASP A 379 -9.98 19.08 -1.61
N PHE A 380 -9.29 20.13 -2.09
CA PHE A 380 -9.62 20.73 -3.37
C PHE A 380 -9.59 19.71 -4.53
N TYR A 381 -10.53 19.86 -5.46
CA TYR A 381 -10.55 19.06 -6.67
C TYR A 381 -9.36 19.41 -7.57
N VAL A 382 -8.63 18.38 -8.02
CA VAL A 382 -7.50 18.55 -8.95
C VAL A 382 -8.03 18.39 -10.37
N SER A 383 -7.92 19.46 -11.16
CA SER A 383 -8.42 19.48 -12.53
C SER A 383 -7.62 18.56 -13.45
N THR A 384 -8.30 18.06 -14.48
CA THR A 384 -7.70 17.22 -15.53
C THR A 384 -7.50 18.01 -16.83
N ILE A 385 -6.97 17.36 -17.87
CA ILE A 385 -6.89 17.94 -19.21
C ILE A 385 -8.26 18.06 -19.91
N TYR A 386 -9.30 17.40 -19.38
CA TYR A 386 -10.57 17.24 -20.08
C TYR A 386 -11.52 18.41 -19.80
N PRO A 387 -12.35 18.82 -20.79
CA PRO A 387 -13.42 19.78 -20.56
C PRO A 387 -14.32 19.34 -19.40
N THR A 388 -14.40 20.17 -18.39
CA THR A 388 -15.10 19.88 -17.14
C THR A 388 -16.25 20.87 -16.96
N GLU A 389 -17.36 20.40 -16.43
CA GLU A 389 -18.46 21.23 -15.94
C GLU A 389 -18.63 21.04 -14.45
N VAL A 390 -18.95 22.13 -13.76
CA VAL A 390 -19.23 22.17 -12.33
C VAL A 390 -20.63 22.70 -12.10
N ARG A 391 -21.37 22.06 -11.20
CA ARG A 391 -22.73 22.45 -10.84
C ARG A 391 -22.70 23.39 -9.65
N VAL A 392 -23.22 24.61 -9.81
CA VAL A 392 -23.33 25.61 -8.73
C VAL A 392 -24.73 26.21 -8.78
N ASP A 393 -25.41 26.28 -7.64
CA ASP A 393 -26.79 26.79 -7.51
C ASP A 393 -27.77 26.16 -8.54
N GLY A 394 -27.66 24.84 -8.72
CA GLY A 394 -28.46 24.07 -9.68
C GLY A 394 -28.08 24.23 -11.16
N GLN A 395 -27.07 25.04 -11.50
CA GLN A 395 -26.65 25.30 -12.88
C GLN A 395 -25.29 24.67 -13.21
N TRP A 396 -25.19 24.01 -14.36
CA TRP A 396 -23.91 23.50 -14.88
C TRP A 396 -23.14 24.63 -15.57
N LEU A 397 -21.95 24.93 -15.03
CA LEU A 397 -21.02 25.93 -15.54
C LEU A 397 -19.84 25.23 -16.21
N THR A 398 -19.53 25.61 -17.45
CA THR A 398 -18.33 25.13 -18.13
C THR A 398 -17.08 25.79 -17.55
N VAL A 399 -16.11 24.98 -17.15
CA VAL A 399 -14.84 25.45 -16.60
C VAL A 399 -14.00 26.09 -17.69
N GLN A 400 -13.63 27.35 -17.49
CA GLN A 400 -12.75 28.10 -18.39
C GLN A 400 -11.27 27.85 -18.06
N ASN A 401 -10.39 28.06 -19.05
CA ASN A 401 -8.93 27.90 -18.92
C ASN A 401 -8.49 26.51 -18.46
N GLN A 402 -9.19 25.47 -18.91
CA GLN A 402 -8.93 24.09 -18.51
C GLN A 402 -7.46 23.70 -18.71
N ARG A 403 -6.89 23.13 -17.66
CA ARG A 403 -5.56 22.52 -17.64
C ARG A 403 -5.52 21.45 -16.55
N MET A 404 -4.55 20.56 -16.62
CA MET A 404 -4.27 19.66 -15.49
C MET A 404 -3.58 20.39 -14.34
N ASP A 405 -3.67 19.77 -13.17
CA ASP A 405 -2.96 20.14 -11.94
C ASP A 405 -3.31 21.55 -11.43
N GLY A 406 -4.56 21.95 -11.65
CA GLY A 406 -5.16 23.17 -11.12
C GLY A 406 -6.29 22.89 -10.14
N ALA A 407 -6.79 23.95 -9.52
CA ALA A 407 -8.02 23.98 -8.76
C ALA A 407 -9.12 24.71 -9.57
N ILE A 408 -10.38 24.38 -9.33
CA ILE A 408 -11.52 25.07 -9.95
C ILE A 408 -12.00 26.16 -8.99
N ALA A 409 -11.79 27.43 -9.35
CA ALA A 409 -12.25 28.59 -8.61
C ALA A 409 -13.57 29.12 -9.20
N ILE A 410 -14.54 29.39 -8.33
CA ILE A 410 -15.84 29.98 -8.64
C ILE A 410 -15.83 31.44 -8.19
N SER A 411 -16.07 32.33 -9.14
CA SER A 411 -16.16 33.77 -8.90
C SER A 411 -17.50 34.31 -9.38
N GLU A 412 -18.02 35.32 -8.68
CA GLU A 412 -19.19 36.06 -9.12
C GLU A 412 -18.73 37.28 -9.92
N THR A 413 -19.18 37.39 -11.16
CA THR A 413 -18.88 38.52 -12.04
C THR A 413 -20.16 39.30 -12.34
N PRO A 414 -20.07 40.55 -12.85
CA PRO A 414 -21.26 41.29 -13.28
C PRO A 414 -22.12 40.56 -14.33
N ASN A 415 -21.56 39.56 -15.03
CA ASN A 415 -22.23 38.77 -16.06
C ASN A 415 -22.72 37.40 -15.56
N GLY A 416 -22.61 37.12 -14.25
CA GLY A 416 -23.00 35.85 -13.63
C GLY A 416 -21.83 35.08 -13.01
N LEU A 417 -22.11 33.86 -12.56
CA LEU A 417 -21.12 32.94 -11.98
C LEU A 417 -20.16 32.43 -13.08
N VAL A 418 -18.86 32.44 -12.77
CA VAL A 418 -17.81 31.95 -13.66
C VAL A 418 -16.96 30.93 -12.93
N ALA A 419 -16.81 29.75 -13.54
CA ALA A 419 -15.88 28.71 -13.12
C ALA A 419 -14.58 28.81 -13.92
N GLN A 420 -13.44 28.92 -13.23
CA GLN A 420 -12.11 29.03 -13.83
C GLN A 420 -11.16 28.01 -13.23
N CYS A 421 -10.43 27.31 -14.09
CA CYS A 421 -9.29 26.52 -13.68
C CYS A 421 -8.09 27.44 -13.40
N LYS A 422 -7.56 27.39 -12.18
CA LYS A 422 -6.39 28.16 -11.73
C LYS A 422 -5.35 27.25 -11.12
N ILE A 423 -4.07 27.57 -11.29
CA ILE A 423 -3.00 26.90 -10.55
C ILE A 423 -2.95 27.41 -9.11
N LEU A 424 -2.41 26.58 -8.20
CA LEU A 424 -2.41 26.86 -6.76
C LEU A 424 -1.92 28.27 -6.42
N ARG A 425 -0.76 28.68 -6.96
CA ARG A 425 -0.15 29.99 -6.68
C ARG A 425 -0.97 31.21 -7.14
N ASP A 426 -1.95 31.01 -8.01
CA ASP A 426 -2.79 32.08 -8.56
C ASP A 426 -4.13 32.22 -7.81
N LEU A 427 -4.42 31.33 -6.85
CA LEU A 427 -5.58 31.43 -5.98
C LEU A 427 -5.48 32.64 -5.06
N LYS A 428 -6.59 33.34 -4.86
CA LYS A 428 -6.68 34.56 -4.04
C LYS A 428 -7.59 34.38 -2.84
N LEU A 429 -7.25 35.07 -1.75
CA LEU A 429 -8.04 35.13 -0.53
C LEU A 429 -9.51 35.44 -0.85
N GLY A 430 -10.42 34.60 -0.35
CA GLY A 430 -11.86 34.75 -0.53
C GLY A 430 -12.43 34.15 -1.82
N GLU A 431 -11.60 33.66 -2.75
CA GLU A 431 -12.10 32.85 -3.86
C GLU A 431 -12.72 31.55 -3.36
N ARG A 432 -13.84 31.13 -3.96
CA ARG A 432 -14.49 29.87 -3.61
C ARG A 432 -13.95 28.76 -4.51
N VAL A 433 -13.28 27.77 -3.94
CA VAL A 433 -12.69 26.65 -4.69
C VAL A 433 -13.53 25.41 -4.49
N VAL A 434 -13.70 24.64 -5.58
CA VAL A 434 -14.36 23.35 -5.55
C VAL A 434 -13.53 22.36 -4.74
N VAL A 435 -14.15 21.79 -3.71
CA VAL A 435 -13.63 20.66 -2.92
C VAL A 435 -14.48 19.45 -3.20
N ASP A 436 -13.97 18.26 -2.88
CA ASP A 436 -14.68 17.00 -3.12
C ASP A 436 -14.91 16.77 -4.64
N VAL A 437 -15.70 15.76 -5.00
CA VAL A 437 -15.95 15.29 -6.36
C VAL A 437 -17.43 15.44 -6.77
N VAL A 438 -18.26 15.87 -5.82
CA VAL A 438 -19.69 16.12 -6.01
C VAL A 438 -19.90 17.31 -6.94
N GLY A 439 -20.90 17.20 -7.82
CA GLY A 439 -21.29 18.30 -8.72
C GLY A 439 -20.30 18.55 -9.86
N LEU A 440 -19.44 17.58 -10.20
CA LEU A 440 -18.50 17.65 -11.32
C LEU A 440 -18.86 16.62 -12.40
N ARG A 441 -18.69 16.98 -13.68
CA ARG A 441 -18.75 16.03 -14.80
C ARG A 441 -17.77 16.39 -15.91
N THR A 442 -17.25 15.38 -16.59
CA THR A 442 -16.40 15.59 -17.77
C THR A 442 -17.23 15.45 -19.05
N ILE A 443 -17.14 16.45 -19.92
CA ILE A 443 -17.70 16.37 -21.28
C ILE A 443 -16.63 15.79 -22.18
N ARG A 444 -16.75 14.49 -22.45
CA ARG A 444 -15.95 13.80 -23.47
C ARG A 444 -16.85 13.51 -24.67
N LYS A 445 -16.39 13.80 -25.89
CA LYS A 445 -17.07 13.33 -27.12
C LYS A 445 -17.08 11.79 -27.13
N THR A 446 -18.12 11.15 -27.65
CA THR A 446 -18.27 9.68 -27.67
C THR A 446 -17.02 8.96 -28.20
N GLU A 447 -16.41 9.48 -29.28
CA GLU A 447 -15.15 8.95 -29.87
C GLU A 447 -13.92 9.02 -28.94
N SER A 448 -13.93 9.91 -27.94
CA SER A 448 -12.85 10.06 -26.95
C SER A 448 -13.06 9.22 -25.67
N ARG A 449 -14.30 8.78 -25.40
CA ARG A 449 -14.60 7.77 -24.35
C ARG A 449 -14.28 6.35 -24.84
N GLU A 450 -14.36 6.17 -26.15
CA GLU A 450 -14.31 4.89 -26.85
C GLU A 450 -13.16 4.88 -27.87
N PRO A 451 -11.91 4.65 -27.44
CA PRO A 451 -10.84 4.40 -28.39
C PRO A 451 -11.17 3.12 -29.15
N ARG A 452 -11.63 3.25 -30.40
CA ARG A 452 -11.97 2.13 -31.30
C ARG A 452 -10.77 1.28 -31.72
N ASN A 453 -9.56 1.67 -31.31
CA ASN A 453 -8.31 0.94 -31.52
C ASN A 453 -7.73 0.60 -30.13
N GLY A 454 -7.37 -0.68 -29.94
CA GLY A 454 -6.90 -1.26 -28.69
C GLY A 454 -5.68 -0.56 -28.06
N PRO A 455 -5.24 -1.02 -26.88
CA PRO A 455 -4.18 -0.37 -26.13
C PRO A 455 -2.88 -0.35 -26.95
N GLN A 456 -2.41 0.83 -27.32
CA GLN A 456 -0.98 1.02 -27.60
C GLN A 456 -0.28 1.03 -26.24
N GLU A 457 0.17 -0.14 -25.79
CA GLU A 457 1.16 -0.22 -24.71
C GLU A 457 2.45 0.45 -25.17
N PHE A 458 2.63 1.69 -24.74
CA PHE A 458 3.89 2.39 -24.81
C PHE A 458 4.71 1.97 -23.58
N SER A 459 5.53 0.93 -23.72
CA SER A 459 6.46 0.49 -22.69
C SER A 459 7.80 1.22 -22.85
N PHE A 460 8.31 1.80 -21.76
CA PHE A 460 9.69 2.25 -21.64
C PHE A 460 10.54 1.13 -21.02
N MET A 461 11.79 1.02 -21.48
CA MET A 461 12.90 0.25 -20.88
C MET A 461 13.05 -1.22 -21.29
N SER A 462 13.54 -1.43 -22.51
CA SER A 462 14.28 -2.64 -22.89
C SER A 462 15.58 -2.26 -23.58
N ALA A 463 16.52 -1.75 -22.78
CA ALA A 463 17.92 -1.59 -23.19
C ALA A 463 18.80 -1.82 -21.97
N GLY A 464 19.20 -3.09 -21.77
CA GLY A 464 20.17 -3.43 -20.75
C GLY A 464 21.57 -2.98 -21.16
N VAL A 465 22.24 -2.20 -20.32
CA VAL A 465 23.72 -2.12 -20.32
C VAL A 465 24.24 -1.76 -18.94
N SER A 466 24.83 -2.74 -18.25
CA SER A 466 26.12 -2.68 -17.54
C SER A 466 26.35 -4.03 -16.85
N SER A 467 27.59 -4.50 -16.75
CA SER A 467 27.90 -5.75 -16.04
C SER A 467 27.86 -5.52 -14.52
N GLU A 468 26.97 -6.19 -13.79
CA GLU A 468 26.79 -6.10 -12.31
C GLU A 468 28.11 -6.10 -11.53
N ARG A 469 29.08 -6.93 -11.96
CA ARG A 469 30.41 -7.06 -11.34
C ARG A 469 31.24 -5.76 -11.30
N ARG A 470 30.97 -4.80 -12.18
CA ARG A 470 31.65 -3.48 -12.15
C ARG A 470 31.01 -2.51 -11.16
N VAL A 471 29.71 -2.64 -10.88
CA VAL A 471 28.99 -1.74 -9.97
C VAL A 471 29.44 -1.99 -8.54
N GLU A 472 29.53 -3.25 -8.11
CA GLU A 472 29.96 -3.61 -6.74
C GLU A 472 31.35 -3.06 -6.39
N LEU A 473 32.34 -3.24 -7.27
CA LEU A 473 33.70 -2.73 -7.05
C LEU A 473 33.75 -1.20 -6.92
N ILE A 474 32.95 -0.49 -7.71
CA ILE A 474 32.87 0.97 -7.63
C ILE A 474 32.16 1.37 -6.33
N VAL A 475 31.09 0.68 -5.95
CA VAL A 475 30.40 0.91 -4.67
C VAL A 475 31.35 0.71 -3.48
N GLU A 476 32.19 -0.32 -3.48
CA GLU A 476 33.21 -0.53 -2.45
C GLU A 476 34.19 0.64 -2.34
N GLN A 477 34.68 1.15 -3.48
CA GLN A 477 35.56 2.31 -3.53
C GLN A 477 34.87 3.57 -2.99
N VAL A 478 33.66 3.87 -3.49
CA VAL A 478 32.89 5.04 -3.07
C VAL A 478 32.53 4.97 -1.58
N ALA A 479 32.12 3.80 -1.07
CA ALA A 479 31.81 3.59 0.35
C ALA A 479 33.04 3.88 1.24
N TRP A 480 34.20 3.35 0.85
CA TRP A 480 35.44 3.57 1.58
C TRP A 480 35.83 5.05 1.60
N GLU A 481 35.73 5.74 0.47
CA GLU A 481 36.03 7.16 0.37
C GLU A 481 35.06 8.05 1.15
N LEU A 482 33.75 7.81 1.04
CA LEU A 482 32.73 8.53 1.81
C LEU A 482 32.99 8.42 3.32
N ARG A 483 33.35 7.23 3.79
CA ARG A 483 33.74 7.03 5.18
C ARG A 483 34.98 7.84 5.55
N GLN A 484 36.03 7.80 4.74
CA GLN A 484 37.24 8.57 5.03
C GLN A 484 36.98 10.09 5.07
N ILE A 485 36.18 10.60 4.13
CA ILE A 485 35.82 12.02 4.09
C ILE A 485 35.04 12.39 5.35
N ARG A 486 34.05 11.58 5.75
CA ARG A 486 33.31 11.82 6.99
C ARG A 486 34.23 11.78 8.22
N ASP A 487 35.07 10.75 8.34
CA ASP A 487 35.91 10.52 9.53
C ASP A 487 36.98 11.62 9.70
N ARG A 488 37.40 12.29 8.60
CA ARG A 488 38.30 13.46 8.65
C ARG A 488 37.58 14.82 8.74
N GLY A 489 36.24 14.83 8.81
CA GLY A 489 35.43 16.05 8.86
C GLY A 489 35.39 16.83 7.53
N GLY A 490 35.56 16.14 6.41
CA GLY A 490 35.43 16.72 5.07
C GLY A 490 33.97 16.95 4.66
N LYS A 491 33.78 17.42 3.42
CA LYS A 491 32.48 17.85 2.89
C LYS A 491 32.08 17.05 1.65
N VAL A 492 30.97 16.35 1.75
CA VAL A 492 30.29 15.66 0.65
C VAL A 492 29.02 16.42 0.28
N VAL A 493 28.86 16.70 -1.02
CA VAL A 493 27.65 17.31 -1.57
C VAL A 493 26.91 16.28 -2.42
N VAL A 494 25.60 16.17 -2.25
CA VAL A 494 24.76 15.28 -3.07
C VAL A 494 23.92 16.14 -4.01
N THR A 495 23.90 15.78 -5.29
CA THR A 495 22.92 16.30 -6.26
C THR A 495 21.96 15.18 -6.60
N ALA A 496 20.66 15.34 -6.35
CA ALA A 496 19.71 14.24 -6.51
C ALA A 496 18.46 14.66 -7.31
N GLY A 497 18.00 13.72 -8.15
CA GLY A 497 16.80 13.86 -8.97
C GLY A 497 15.63 13.04 -8.41
N PRO A 498 14.40 13.27 -8.91
CA PRO A 498 13.21 12.56 -8.42
C PRO A 498 13.26 11.04 -8.64
N VAL A 499 14.07 10.56 -9.60
CA VAL A 499 14.32 9.13 -9.86
C VAL A 499 14.88 8.41 -8.61
N VAL A 500 15.59 9.12 -7.72
CA VAL A 500 16.02 8.56 -6.43
C VAL A 500 14.83 8.09 -5.60
N ILE A 501 13.70 8.80 -5.67
CA ILE A 501 12.48 8.44 -4.95
C ILE A 501 11.79 7.28 -5.68
N HIS A 502 11.58 7.41 -6.99
CA HIS A 502 10.85 6.42 -7.80
C HIS A 502 11.50 5.03 -7.83
N THR A 503 12.80 4.93 -7.55
CA THR A 503 13.55 3.67 -7.49
C THR A 503 13.68 3.11 -6.07
N GLY A 504 12.99 3.70 -5.09
CA GLY A 504 13.07 3.29 -3.67
C GLY A 504 14.35 3.73 -2.95
N GLY A 505 15.17 4.59 -3.56
CA GLY A 505 16.42 5.10 -3.00
C GLY A 505 16.25 6.10 -1.84
N ALA A 506 15.05 6.63 -1.60
CA ALA A 506 14.79 7.66 -0.60
C ALA A 506 15.24 7.25 0.82
N GLN A 507 14.94 6.02 1.24
CA GLN A 507 15.32 5.49 2.56
C GLN A 507 16.84 5.43 2.74
N HIS A 508 17.56 5.06 1.67
CA HIS A 508 19.01 4.92 1.67
C HIS A 508 19.69 6.30 1.69
N LEU A 509 19.21 7.25 0.90
CA LEU A 509 19.74 8.62 0.94
C LEU A 509 19.43 9.31 2.29
N SER A 510 18.23 9.10 2.85
CA SER A 510 17.87 9.56 4.19
C SER A 510 18.82 8.99 5.24
N HIS A 511 19.17 7.70 5.14
CA HIS A 511 20.14 7.07 6.02
C HIS A 511 21.53 7.71 5.90
N LEU A 512 22.02 7.99 4.67
CA LEU A 512 23.31 8.65 4.46
C LEU A 512 23.36 10.05 5.11
N ILE A 513 22.29 10.82 4.98
CA ILE A 513 22.15 12.14 5.63
C ILE A 513 22.20 11.99 7.15
N ARG A 514 21.37 11.10 7.71
CA ARG A 514 21.27 10.85 9.16
C ARG A 514 22.58 10.37 9.78
N GLN A 515 23.37 9.57 9.05
CA GLN A 515 24.68 9.07 9.49
C GLN A 515 25.83 10.06 9.21
N GLY A 516 25.52 11.28 8.77
CA GLY A 516 26.49 12.36 8.60
C GLY A 516 27.40 12.23 7.38
N TYR A 517 27.03 11.44 6.37
CA TYR A 517 27.81 11.32 5.13
C TYR A 517 27.54 12.44 4.12
N VAL A 518 26.52 13.28 4.37
CA VAL A 518 26.09 14.33 3.43
C VAL A 518 26.06 15.68 4.15
N GLN A 519 26.74 16.68 3.58
CA GLN A 519 26.87 18.02 4.17
C GLN A 519 26.10 19.10 3.39
N ALA A 520 25.66 18.83 2.16
CA ALA A 520 24.70 19.67 1.45
C ALA A 520 23.92 18.85 0.41
N LEU A 521 22.67 19.23 0.19
CA LEU A 521 21.78 18.61 -0.81
C LEU A 521 21.37 19.62 -1.89
N LEU A 522 21.61 19.29 -3.14
CA LEU A 522 21.26 20.10 -4.30
C LEU A 522 20.21 19.35 -5.15
N GLY A 523 19.11 20.01 -5.48
CA GLY A 523 18.04 19.37 -6.25
C GLY A 523 17.08 20.37 -6.90
N GLY A 524 15.95 19.88 -7.37
CA GLY A 524 14.85 20.70 -7.88
C GLY A 524 13.57 20.49 -7.08
N ASN A 525 12.51 21.19 -7.45
CA ASN A 525 11.19 21.08 -6.81
C ASN A 525 10.72 19.61 -6.72
N ALA A 526 10.85 18.85 -7.81
CA ALA A 526 10.30 17.50 -7.93
C ALA A 526 10.85 16.50 -6.90
N ILE A 527 12.16 16.49 -6.60
CA ILE A 527 12.70 15.53 -5.63
C ILE A 527 12.14 15.80 -4.23
N ALA A 528 12.04 17.06 -3.83
CA ALA A 528 11.48 17.42 -2.53
C ALA A 528 9.98 17.09 -2.44
N VAL A 529 9.22 17.36 -3.50
CA VAL A 529 7.79 17.02 -3.56
C VAL A 529 7.59 15.51 -3.44
N HIS A 530 8.30 14.69 -4.23
CA HIS A 530 8.10 13.24 -4.22
C HIS A 530 8.62 12.56 -2.94
N ASP A 531 9.68 13.09 -2.33
CA ASP A 531 10.14 12.62 -1.02
C ASP A 531 9.07 12.84 0.06
N MET A 532 8.49 14.05 0.10
CA MET A 532 7.41 14.37 1.05
C MET A 532 6.10 13.64 0.70
N GLU A 533 5.82 13.41 -0.58
CA GLU A 533 4.69 12.57 -1.03
C GLU A 533 4.82 11.15 -0.50
N GLN A 534 6.00 10.56 -0.60
CA GLN A 534 6.27 9.23 -0.06
C GLN A 534 6.13 9.20 1.46
N SER A 535 6.60 10.23 2.17
CA SER A 535 6.47 10.32 3.63
C SER A 535 5.02 10.47 4.11
N ILE A 536 4.24 11.32 3.43
CA ILE A 536 2.88 11.68 3.86
C ILE A 536 1.85 10.66 3.39
N MET A 537 1.97 10.17 2.14
CA MET A 537 0.94 9.37 1.47
C MET A 537 1.39 7.94 1.14
N GLY A 538 2.70 7.63 1.25
CA GLY A 538 3.24 6.33 0.85
C GLY A 538 3.43 6.15 -0.66
N THR A 539 3.16 7.18 -1.47
CA THR A 539 3.23 7.13 -2.94
C THR A 539 4.30 8.05 -3.53
N SER A 540 4.72 7.78 -4.77
CA SER A 540 5.53 8.69 -5.58
C SER A 540 4.95 8.79 -6.99
N LEU A 541 4.53 9.99 -7.42
CA LEU A 541 3.71 10.18 -8.64
C LEU A 541 2.47 9.29 -8.67
N GLY A 542 1.91 8.99 -7.50
CA GLY A 542 0.81 8.05 -7.41
C GLY A 542 1.19 6.61 -7.72
N VAL A 543 2.45 6.17 -7.55
CA VAL A 543 2.83 4.76 -7.50
C VAL A 543 3.11 4.38 -6.05
N ASP A 544 2.52 3.27 -5.58
CA ASP A 544 2.80 2.75 -4.24
C ASP A 544 4.23 2.21 -4.22
N MET A 545 5.06 2.76 -3.35
CA MET A 545 6.49 2.45 -3.34
C MET A 545 6.81 1.07 -2.76
N LYS A 546 5.86 0.42 -2.06
CA LYS A 546 6.02 -0.95 -1.56
C LYS A 546 5.58 -1.98 -2.59
N GLN A 547 4.52 -1.67 -3.34
CA GLN A 547 3.93 -2.62 -4.29
C GLN A 547 4.43 -2.43 -5.73
N GLY A 548 4.99 -1.26 -6.06
CA GLY A 548 5.45 -0.94 -7.42
C GLY A 548 4.32 -0.76 -8.44
N VAL A 549 3.06 -0.66 -7.98
CA VAL A 549 1.87 -0.47 -8.83
C VAL A 549 1.33 0.95 -8.70
N ALA A 550 0.73 1.45 -9.77
CA ALA A 550 0.09 2.76 -9.75
C ALA A 550 -1.11 2.77 -8.79
N VAL A 551 -1.08 3.65 -7.80
CA VAL A 551 -2.22 4.07 -6.99
C VAL A 551 -3.09 5.00 -7.81
N LYS A 552 -4.33 4.57 -8.02
CA LYS A 552 -5.31 5.29 -8.83
C LYS A 552 -5.72 6.58 -8.11
N GLY A 553 -5.83 7.71 -8.82
CA GLY A 553 -5.96 9.03 -8.18
C GLY A 553 -4.68 9.58 -7.55
N GLY A 554 -3.60 8.79 -7.48
CA GLY A 554 -2.33 9.19 -6.89
C GLY A 554 -1.62 10.35 -7.62
N HIS A 555 -2.00 10.65 -8.87
CA HIS A 555 -1.60 11.90 -9.53
C HIS A 555 -2.04 13.15 -8.74
N ARG A 556 -3.00 13.05 -7.81
CA ARG A 556 -3.42 14.16 -6.93
C ARG A 556 -2.52 14.32 -5.70
N HIS A 557 -1.83 13.25 -5.28
CA HIS A 557 -1.11 13.22 -4.00
C HIS A 557 0.00 14.26 -3.95
N HIS A 558 0.80 14.37 -5.00
CA HIS A 558 1.87 15.37 -5.07
C HIS A 558 1.34 16.81 -5.01
N LEU A 559 0.17 17.12 -5.62
CA LEU A 559 -0.48 18.43 -5.51
C LEU A 559 -0.97 18.71 -4.08
N LYS A 560 -1.54 17.71 -3.39
CA LYS A 560 -1.95 17.83 -1.99
C LYS A 560 -0.75 18.12 -1.08
N VAL A 561 0.40 17.48 -1.35
CA VAL A 561 1.66 17.73 -0.64
C VAL A 561 2.16 19.14 -0.90
N ILE A 562 2.22 19.57 -2.17
CA ILE A 562 2.60 20.95 -2.54
C ILE A 562 1.72 21.97 -1.79
N ASN A 563 0.40 21.77 -1.83
CA ASN A 563 -0.54 22.66 -1.17
C ASN A 563 -0.34 22.71 0.36
N SER A 564 -0.13 21.55 0.99
CA SER A 564 0.09 21.43 2.44
C SER A 564 1.38 22.14 2.87
N VAL A 565 2.48 21.97 2.13
CA VAL A 565 3.75 22.63 2.44
C VAL A 565 3.66 24.14 2.19
N ARG A 566 2.96 24.58 1.13
CA ARG A 566 2.68 26.01 0.90
C ARG A 566 1.86 26.63 2.04
N ARG A 567 0.90 25.88 2.60
CA ARG A 567 0.14 26.30 3.78
C ARG A 567 1.02 26.43 5.02
N CYS A 568 1.95 25.50 5.21
CA CYS A 568 2.95 25.58 6.30
C CYS A 568 3.95 26.73 6.11
N GLY A 569 4.14 27.17 4.86
CA GLY A 569 5.02 28.29 4.48
C GLY A 569 6.46 27.89 4.14
N SER A 570 6.92 26.73 4.58
CA SER A 570 8.21 26.13 4.19
C SER A 570 8.27 24.64 4.52
N ILE A 571 9.24 23.93 3.94
CA ILE A 571 9.55 22.54 4.30
C ILE A 571 9.93 22.43 5.79
N ALA A 572 10.73 23.36 6.31
CA ALA A 572 11.13 23.38 7.72
C ALA A 572 9.91 23.50 8.65
N ALA A 573 8.99 24.42 8.36
CA ALA A 573 7.76 24.57 9.13
C ALA A 573 6.87 23.32 9.06
N ALA A 574 6.80 22.65 7.90
CA ALA A 574 6.04 21.41 7.75
C ALA A 574 6.62 20.26 8.60
N VAL A 575 7.95 20.20 8.77
CA VAL A 575 8.62 19.24 9.67
C VAL A 575 8.39 19.59 11.15
N GLU A 576 8.45 20.88 11.51
CA GLU A 576 8.21 21.35 12.88
C GLU A 576 6.77 21.12 13.35
N GLN A 577 5.79 21.32 12.45
CA GLN A 577 4.37 21.08 12.70
C GLN A 577 4.00 19.58 12.67
N GLY A 578 4.95 18.70 12.32
CA GLY A 578 4.73 17.25 12.27
C GLY A 578 3.91 16.78 11.07
N VAL A 579 3.77 17.60 10.03
CA VAL A 579 3.15 17.22 8.74
C VAL A 579 4.07 16.26 7.99
N VAL A 580 5.36 16.59 7.90
CA VAL A 580 6.40 15.72 7.32
C VAL A 580 7.14 15.04 8.48
N LYS A 581 7.10 13.70 8.52
CA LYS A 581 7.60 12.91 9.66
C LYS A 581 8.84 12.06 9.35
N SER A 582 9.20 11.92 8.08
CA SER A 582 10.30 11.07 7.60
C SER A 582 10.72 11.50 6.18
N GLY A 583 11.80 10.91 5.64
CA GLY A 583 12.30 11.18 4.29
C GLY A 583 13.56 12.05 4.26
N ILE A 584 14.05 12.32 3.05
CA ILE A 584 15.29 13.07 2.78
C ILE A 584 15.17 14.49 3.32
N MET A 585 14.07 15.19 3.00
CA MET A 585 13.87 16.58 3.40
C MET A 585 13.69 16.70 4.92
N TYR A 586 13.05 15.71 5.55
CA TYR A 586 12.94 15.61 7.01
C TYR A 586 14.32 15.50 7.66
N GLU A 587 15.17 14.59 7.17
CA GLU A 587 16.52 14.39 7.70
C GLU A 587 17.40 15.62 7.45
N CYS A 588 17.25 16.32 6.32
CA CYS A 588 17.93 17.59 6.09
C CYS A 588 17.58 18.64 7.15
N VAL A 589 16.29 18.82 7.44
CA VAL A 589 15.83 19.78 8.47
C VAL A 589 16.30 19.36 9.87
N LYS A 590 16.09 18.09 10.26
CA LYS A 590 16.45 17.61 11.61
C LYS A 590 17.95 17.64 11.90
N ASN A 591 18.78 17.36 10.90
CA ASN A 591 20.24 17.34 11.04
C ASN A 591 20.91 18.65 10.60
N ASN A 592 20.14 19.72 10.32
CA ASN A 592 20.63 21.01 9.87
C ASN A 592 21.52 20.95 8.61
N ILE A 593 21.17 20.08 7.67
CA ILE A 593 21.88 19.96 6.39
C ILE A 593 21.31 21.00 5.41
N PRO A 594 22.12 21.95 4.93
CA PRO A 594 21.66 22.94 3.98
C PRO A 594 21.27 22.29 2.66
N PHE A 595 20.17 22.75 2.09
CA PHE A 595 19.71 22.32 0.77
C PHE A 595 19.37 23.51 -0.13
N SER A 596 19.47 23.30 -1.44
CA SER A 596 19.06 24.28 -2.45
C SER A 596 18.21 23.61 -3.52
N LEU A 597 16.98 24.09 -3.68
CA LEU A 597 16.03 23.63 -4.69
C LEU A 597 15.99 24.64 -5.84
N ALA A 598 16.69 24.36 -6.94
CA ALA A 598 16.69 25.21 -8.12
C ALA A 598 15.40 24.98 -8.93
N GLY A 599 14.71 26.07 -9.28
CA GLY A 599 13.48 26.03 -10.06
C GLY A 599 13.69 25.55 -11.50
N SER A 600 12.61 25.12 -12.14
CA SER A 600 12.56 24.67 -13.52
C SER A 600 11.22 25.05 -14.16
N ILE A 601 11.18 25.06 -15.49
CA ILE A 601 9.98 25.39 -16.26
C ILE A 601 8.84 24.37 -16.06
N ARG A 602 9.15 23.18 -15.56
CA ARG A 602 8.19 22.09 -15.34
C ARG A 602 7.60 22.04 -13.93
N ASP A 603 7.95 22.98 -13.06
CA ASP A 603 7.63 22.85 -11.63
C ASP A 603 6.15 23.13 -11.32
N ASP A 604 5.51 22.17 -10.65
CA ASP A 604 4.18 22.31 -10.05
C ASP A 604 4.26 22.98 -8.67
N GLY A 605 3.37 23.93 -8.40
CA GLY A 605 3.39 24.78 -7.21
C GLY A 605 4.02 26.15 -7.51
N PRO A 606 5.34 26.34 -7.32
CA PRO A 606 6.31 25.44 -6.68
C PRO A 606 6.19 25.42 -5.14
N LEU A 607 7.00 24.61 -4.47
CA LEU A 607 7.22 24.71 -3.02
C LEU A 607 7.78 26.10 -2.66
N PRO A 608 7.49 26.63 -1.44
CA PRO A 608 8.01 27.93 -1.01
C PRO A 608 9.54 28.02 -1.03
N ASP A 609 10.21 26.90 -0.75
CA ASP A 609 11.67 26.78 -0.69
C ASP A 609 12.35 26.74 -2.07
N THR A 610 11.58 26.57 -3.15
CA THR A 610 12.12 26.48 -4.52
C THR A 610 12.52 27.86 -5.03
N GLN A 611 13.81 28.03 -5.38
CA GLN A 611 14.34 29.27 -5.93
C GLN A 611 14.05 29.37 -7.43
N MET A 612 13.06 30.19 -7.78
CA MET A 612 12.65 30.43 -9.17
C MET A 612 13.54 31.45 -9.91
N ASP A 613 14.29 32.27 -9.19
CA ASP A 613 15.34 33.12 -9.78
C ASP A 613 16.60 32.27 -10.02
N LEU A 614 16.79 31.83 -11.26
CA LEU A 614 17.88 30.92 -11.62
C LEU A 614 19.28 31.52 -11.42
N ILE A 615 19.41 32.86 -11.42
CA ILE A 615 20.69 33.51 -11.13
C ILE A 615 21.05 33.28 -9.66
N LYS A 616 20.09 33.53 -8.76
CA LYS A 616 20.26 33.26 -7.32
C LYS A 616 20.41 31.77 -7.03
N ALA A 617 19.71 30.91 -7.76
CA ALA A 617 19.84 29.46 -7.61
C ALA A 617 21.28 28.99 -7.93
N GLN A 618 21.88 29.52 -9.00
CA GLN A 618 23.28 29.24 -9.36
C GLN A 618 24.26 29.80 -8.32
N GLU A 619 24.05 31.01 -7.83
CA GLU A 619 24.86 31.60 -6.75
C GLU A 619 24.85 30.72 -5.49
N HIS A 620 23.65 30.32 -5.04
CA HIS A 620 23.50 29.47 -3.85
C HIS A 620 24.09 28.07 -4.05
N TYR A 621 23.92 27.47 -5.24
CA TYR A 621 24.62 26.21 -5.58
C TYR A 621 26.13 26.37 -5.47
N ALA A 622 26.70 27.42 -6.06
CA ALA A 622 28.14 27.67 -6.03
C ALA A 622 28.65 27.86 -4.60
N GLU A 623 27.89 28.53 -3.74
CA GLU A 623 28.21 28.67 -2.31
C GLU A 623 28.24 27.33 -1.58
N LEU A 624 27.21 26.51 -1.76
CA LEU A 624 27.13 25.18 -1.15
C LEU A 624 28.20 24.22 -1.68
N LEU A 625 28.71 24.41 -2.90
CA LEU A 625 29.80 23.61 -3.46
C LEU A 625 31.19 23.98 -2.92
N ARG A 626 31.37 25.16 -2.32
CA ARG A 626 32.70 25.58 -1.82
C ARG A 626 33.24 24.59 -0.79
N GLY A 627 34.47 24.15 -1.01
CA GLY A 627 35.17 23.22 -0.13
C GLY A 627 34.66 21.78 -0.18
N ALA A 628 33.90 21.39 -1.20
CA ALA A 628 33.50 19.99 -1.38
C ALA A 628 34.73 19.11 -1.70
N ASP A 629 34.88 18.01 -0.98
CA ASP A 629 35.85 16.94 -1.25
C ASP A 629 35.32 15.95 -2.30
N MET A 630 34.01 15.71 -2.25
CA MET A 630 33.32 14.78 -3.14
C MET A 630 31.90 15.27 -3.48
N ILE A 631 31.49 15.03 -4.71
CA ILE A 631 30.12 15.28 -5.19
C ILE A 631 29.53 13.97 -5.69
N LEU A 632 28.41 13.58 -5.09
CA LEU A 632 27.62 12.41 -5.49
C LEU A 632 26.44 12.88 -6.35
N MET A 633 26.45 12.52 -7.63
CA MET A 633 25.44 12.94 -8.61
C MET A 633 24.50 11.76 -8.91
N LEU A 634 23.25 11.87 -8.46
CA LEU A 634 22.27 10.79 -8.43
C LEU A 634 21.09 11.08 -9.38
N SER A 635 21.18 10.55 -10.61
CA SER A 635 20.13 10.59 -11.64
C SER A 635 19.47 11.97 -11.82
N SER A 636 20.29 13.01 -11.88
CA SER A 636 19.85 14.41 -11.89
C SER A 636 20.45 15.21 -13.06
N MET A 637 20.40 14.67 -14.28
CA MET A 637 21.08 15.19 -15.48
C MET A 637 21.30 16.72 -15.52
N LEU A 638 20.23 17.53 -15.45
CA LEU A 638 20.33 18.99 -15.52
C LEU A 638 21.11 19.60 -14.35
N HIS A 639 20.80 19.18 -13.12
CA HIS A 639 21.50 19.65 -11.91
C HIS A 639 22.95 19.16 -11.87
N SER A 640 23.20 17.89 -12.23
CA SER A 640 24.54 17.30 -12.29
C SER A 640 25.44 18.04 -13.26
N ILE A 641 24.93 18.39 -14.45
CA ILE A 641 25.67 19.19 -15.44
C ILE A 641 25.94 20.61 -14.92
N GLY A 642 24.94 21.25 -14.30
CA GLY A 642 25.12 22.57 -13.68
C GLY A 642 26.21 22.55 -12.61
N VAL A 643 26.17 21.57 -11.72
CA VAL A 643 27.15 21.39 -10.64
C VAL A 643 28.54 21.09 -11.19
N GLY A 644 28.65 20.20 -12.19
CA GLY A 644 29.93 19.92 -12.85
C GLY A 644 30.58 21.18 -13.44
N ASN A 645 29.80 22.12 -13.97
CA ASN A 645 30.33 23.39 -14.50
C ASN A 645 30.83 24.35 -13.42
N MET A 646 30.30 24.25 -12.20
CA MET A 646 30.65 25.12 -11.07
C MET A 646 31.76 24.53 -10.19
N THR A 647 32.19 23.30 -10.47
CA THR A 647 33.12 22.55 -9.63
C THR A 647 34.56 22.70 -10.15
N PRO A 648 35.53 23.10 -9.30
CA PRO A 648 36.94 23.15 -9.68
C PRO A 648 37.55 21.74 -9.81
N SER A 649 38.72 21.63 -10.45
CA SER A 649 39.48 20.37 -10.46
C SER A 649 39.96 19.98 -9.04
N GLY A 650 40.17 18.68 -8.80
CA GLY A 650 40.58 18.15 -7.49
C GLY A 650 39.42 17.76 -6.58
N VAL A 651 38.17 17.93 -7.04
CA VAL A 651 36.97 17.44 -6.36
C VAL A 651 36.57 16.12 -7.01
N LYS A 652 36.40 15.08 -6.19
CA LYS A 652 35.97 13.77 -6.69
C LYS A 652 34.51 13.83 -7.11
N MET A 653 34.18 13.33 -8.29
CA MET A 653 32.81 13.31 -8.79
C MET A 653 32.37 11.88 -9.08
N VAL A 654 31.26 11.47 -8.47
CA VAL A 654 30.65 10.15 -8.71
C VAL A 654 29.31 10.37 -9.39
N CYS A 655 29.20 9.99 -10.66
CA CYS A 655 27.97 10.12 -11.43
C CYS A 655 27.27 8.77 -11.57
N VAL A 656 26.03 8.69 -11.10
CA VAL A 656 25.17 7.50 -11.20
C VAL A 656 23.92 7.88 -11.97
N ASP A 657 23.73 7.26 -13.13
CA ASP A 657 22.52 7.45 -13.95
C ASP A 657 22.29 6.18 -14.79
N ILE A 658 21.03 5.79 -14.98
CA ILE A 658 20.69 4.64 -15.83
C ILE A 658 20.98 4.93 -17.31
N ASN A 659 20.97 6.21 -17.71
CA ASN A 659 21.25 6.63 -19.06
C ASN A 659 22.77 6.86 -19.26
N PRO A 660 23.45 6.02 -20.07
CA PRO A 660 24.89 6.14 -20.28
C PRO A 660 25.28 7.48 -20.90
N ALA A 661 24.40 8.13 -21.67
CA ALA A 661 24.71 9.43 -22.28
C ALA A 661 24.90 10.55 -21.24
N VAL A 662 24.21 10.48 -20.10
CA VAL A 662 24.39 11.44 -19.00
C VAL A 662 25.73 11.22 -18.32
N VAL A 663 26.05 9.95 -18.02
CA VAL A 663 27.31 9.55 -17.39
C VAL A 663 28.52 9.92 -18.25
N THR A 664 28.46 9.66 -19.56
CA THR A 664 29.52 10.03 -20.51
C THR A 664 29.70 11.54 -20.57
N LYS A 665 28.60 12.31 -20.66
CA LYS A 665 28.68 13.78 -20.70
C LYS A 665 29.32 14.42 -19.48
N LEU A 666 29.23 13.78 -18.31
CA LEU A 666 29.82 14.28 -17.07
C LEU A 666 31.27 13.81 -16.92
N SER A 667 31.56 12.56 -17.31
CA SER A 667 32.92 12.03 -17.36
C SER A 667 33.82 12.78 -18.35
N ASP A 668 33.26 13.25 -19.47
CA ASP A 668 34.02 13.94 -20.53
C ASP A 668 34.38 15.40 -20.19
N ARG A 669 33.87 15.97 -19.09
CA ARG A 669 34.10 17.39 -18.73
C ARG A 669 35.41 17.66 -17.98
N GLY A 670 36.40 16.79 -18.15
CA GLY A 670 37.82 17.14 -17.92
C GLY A 670 38.32 17.04 -16.48
N SER A 671 37.57 16.42 -15.56
CA SER A 671 38.12 16.01 -14.27
C SER A 671 38.78 14.65 -14.41
N VAL A 672 40.09 14.58 -14.14
CA VAL A 672 40.84 13.31 -14.04
C VAL A 672 40.27 12.39 -12.94
N GLU A 673 39.36 12.90 -12.10
CA GLU A 673 38.81 12.30 -10.88
C GLU A 673 37.30 12.01 -10.93
N SER A 674 36.70 11.87 -12.13
CA SER A 674 35.29 11.47 -12.27
C SER A 674 35.11 9.96 -12.44
N ILE A 675 34.22 9.38 -11.64
CA ILE A 675 33.77 7.99 -11.74
C ILE A 675 32.33 7.97 -12.26
N GLY A 676 32.09 7.25 -13.34
CA GLY A 676 30.76 7.08 -13.92
C GLY A 676 30.22 5.66 -13.72
N VAL A 677 28.99 5.55 -13.24
CA VAL A 677 28.28 4.28 -13.01
C VAL A 677 26.94 4.31 -13.75
N VAL A 678 26.79 3.40 -14.71
CA VAL A 678 25.53 3.20 -15.42
C VAL A 678 24.74 2.09 -14.73
N THR A 679 23.78 2.47 -13.89
CA THR A 679 22.96 1.53 -13.10
C THR A 679 21.70 2.22 -12.54
N ASP A 680 20.81 1.43 -11.96
CA ASP A 680 19.69 1.94 -11.18
C ASP A 680 20.19 2.63 -9.91
N VAL A 681 19.73 3.86 -9.67
CA VAL A 681 20.24 4.69 -8.58
C VAL A 681 19.79 4.21 -7.20
N GLY A 682 18.60 3.59 -7.11
CA GLY A 682 18.10 2.97 -5.89
C GLY A 682 18.94 1.75 -5.51
N LEU A 683 19.25 0.90 -6.49
CA LEU A 683 20.16 -0.24 -6.32
C LEU A 683 21.55 0.22 -5.88
N PHE A 684 22.11 1.25 -6.54
CA PHE A 684 23.41 1.81 -6.16
C PHE A 684 23.42 2.28 -4.70
N LEU A 685 22.40 3.03 -4.28
CA LEU A 685 22.29 3.52 -2.90
C LEU A 685 22.10 2.39 -1.88
N SER A 686 21.33 1.35 -2.23
CA SER A 686 21.15 0.17 -1.39
C SER A 686 22.47 -0.56 -1.15
N LEU A 687 23.22 -0.84 -2.23
CA LEU A 687 24.54 -1.47 -2.13
C LEU A 687 25.52 -0.57 -1.35
N LEU A 688 25.46 0.74 -1.55
CA LEU A 688 26.32 1.71 -0.86
C LEU A 688 26.10 1.71 0.66
N VAL A 689 24.84 1.75 1.12
CA VAL A 689 24.50 1.69 2.55
C VAL A 689 24.93 0.35 3.13
N ASN A 690 24.60 -0.77 2.47
CA ASN A 690 25.01 -2.10 2.92
C ASN A 690 26.53 -2.23 3.05
N GLN A 691 27.29 -1.61 2.14
CA GLN A 691 28.74 -1.64 2.20
C GLN A 691 29.30 -0.72 3.31
N LEU A 692 28.70 0.44 3.56
CA LEU A 692 29.05 1.31 4.68
C LEU A 692 28.79 0.65 6.03
N ASP A 693 27.71 -0.12 6.15
CA ASP A 693 27.39 -0.90 7.36
C ASP A 693 28.43 -1.99 7.63
N LYS A 694 28.91 -2.67 6.59
CA LYS A 694 30.04 -3.62 6.71
C LYS A 694 31.34 -2.94 7.15
N LEU A 695 31.57 -1.69 6.72
CA LEU A 695 32.78 -0.94 7.10
C LEU A 695 32.73 -0.40 8.53
N THR A 696 31.53 -0.12 9.05
CA THR A 696 31.32 0.48 10.38
C THR A 696 31.02 -0.53 11.48
N SER A 697 30.51 -1.72 11.13
CA SER A 697 30.42 -2.83 12.06
C SER A 697 31.82 -3.32 12.47
N LYS A 698 32.06 -3.42 13.79
CA LYS A 698 33.28 -4.06 14.29
C LYS A 698 33.28 -5.50 13.79
N TYR A 699 34.36 -5.92 13.12
CA TYR A 699 34.66 -7.34 12.92
C TYR A 699 34.41 -8.06 14.24
N GLY A 700 33.37 -8.90 14.28
CA GLY A 700 33.21 -9.86 15.35
C GLY A 700 34.44 -10.74 15.33
N VAL A 701 35.33 -10.54 16.29
CA VAL A 701 36.41 -11.49 16.55
C VAL A 701 35.70 -12.79 16.88
N VAL A 702 35.71 -13.73 15.94
CA VAL A 702 35.39 -15.12 16.21
C VAL A 702 36.33 -15.52 17.35
N GLN A 703 35.80 -15.62 18.56
CA GLN A 703 36.52 -16.24 19.66
C GLN A 703 36.67 -17.70 19.29
N VAL A 704 37.83 -18.04 18.74
CA VAL A 704 38.34 -19.41 18.79
C VAL A 704 38.79 -19.60 20.23
N GLY A 705 37.92 -20.23 21.02
CA GLY A 705 38.15 -20.65 22.39
C GLY A 705 37.47 -21.98 22.64
#